data_AF-A0A1X6P9N1-F1
#
_entry.id   AF-A0A1X6P9N1-F1
#
_cell.length_a   1.000
_cell.length_b   1.000
_cell.length_c   1.000
_cell.angle_alpha   90.00
_cell.angle_beta   90.00
_cell.angle_gamma   90.00
#
_symmetry.space_group_name_H-M   'P 1'
#
loop_
_entity.id
_entity.type
_entity.pdbx_description
1 polymer ?
#
loop_
_entity_poly.entity_id
_entity_poly.type
_entity_poly.pdbx_seq_one_letter_code
_entity_poly.pdbx_strand_id
1 'polypeptide(L)'
;MLLRQTTELQLNAYLRLNALWILQYALEARGETVRGLTWSDIARRLFDGMFSANGKGLDVLCCYISATKTTEGLVRNIGALPHVDPWLCPFGAVADALVAMFHPPGGDSSKPVFDFAPVFKPDDAALAAAGVQSRHFREAGNTYGFRRWYRVLVVPSATGGPLKAMSYEYHNSHLKAVMMAAGIPDWAAKTHLGRKAAAQKAKERGVSDGDNRDHGRWNVGIGGGAYDGPIPNLRVLLALSGRPIDCVTPTTARFAVPVPVVLQDKICTWLETEEAALAARMTADANAVDSALSDFFDLIRMLRSVFFQSWAARIATASVPADAAILAHPLLANQDFTSSCTLMRSSLEAAGDVATSAVQQVLPQLSAAVKAAVEAVAAGSAADALDLERSLSMQMDYNAERLQKCTAAGFEDLKEHGHAAMEEVKQLVSTEMARTRSLMARMVAVGAVQDVRARDLLIEDLRRPPPSGLVALSAEPTVVEAGAAASIPVTITPIMTQVEVPAALLRDRESVRTLQAKGKLAGVPLFNAHGECVPLIEMMPDLKWGQALDEYAEGRRGMASILEVQQLFGNRWRLRHTEPKRDRYIKLYSERAALYRAFDTEYARRGGVVGISVVVNALKQRYGPWDRNSKAVLKELRRDYPDPNRGTRKRARVELCAGNQ
;
A
#
# COMPACT_ATOMS: atom_id res chain seq x y z
N MET A 1 0.02 23.46 19.31
CA MET A 1 -1.18 23.64 20.16
C MET A 1 -0.95 23.09 21.56
N LEU A 2 -0.54 21.83 21.69
CA LEU A 2 -0.40 21.13 22.99
C LEU A 2 0.67 21.70 23.94
N LEU A 3 1.63 22.46 23.42
CA LEU A 3 2.73 23.05 24.19
C LEU A 3 2.45 24.46 24.70
N ARG A 4 1.22 24.97 24.51
CA ARG A 4 0.86 26.32 24.95
C ARG A 4 0.40 26.30 26.40
N GLN A 5 0.72 27.36 27.14
CA GLN A 5 0.01 27.67 28.38
C GLN A 5 -1.47 27.86 28.06
N THR A 6 -2.32 27.04 28.67
CA THR A 6 -3.76 26.98 28.41
C THR A 6 -4.50 26.47 29.64
N THR A 7 -5.82 26.64 29.67
CA THR A 7 -6.63 26.00 30.72
C THR A 7 -6.73 24.49 30.46
N GLU A 8 -7.02 23.69 31.49
CA GLU A 8 -7.21 22.25 31.33
C GLU A 8 -8.32 21.90 30.31
N LEU A 9 -9.39 22.70 30.28
CA LEU A 9 -10.48 22.56 29.31
C LEU A 9 -10.00 22.80 27.86
N GLN A 10 -9.16 23.82 27.66
CA GLN A 10 -8.56 24.10 26.35
C GLN A 10 -7.57 23.01 25.94
N LEU A 11 -6.75 22.51 26.88
CA LEU A 11 -5.86 21.39 26.64
C LEU A 11 -6.63 20.15 26.18
N ASN A 12 -7.73 19.81 26.85
CA ASN A 12 -8.60 18.70 26.48
C ASN A 12 -9.12 18.84 25.03
N ALA A 13 -9.57 20.04 24.63
CA ALA A 13 -9.98 20.31 23.26
C ALA A 13 -8.81 20.19 22.26
N TYR A 14 -7.61 20.63 22.64
CA TYR A 14 -6.42 20.53 21.81
C TYR A 14 -5.91 19.09 21.63
N LEU A 15 -6.06 18.22 22.62
CA LEU A 15 -5.78 16.78 22.47
C LEU A 15 -6.66 16.17 21.37
N ARG A 16 -7.97 16.47 21.38
CA ARG A 16 -8.91 16.01 20.35
C ARG A 16 -8.59 16.57 18.95
N LEU A 17 -8.28 17.87 18.86
CA LEU A 17 -7.91 18.51 17.59
C LEU A 17 -6.59 17.96 17.03
N ASN A 18 -5.61 17.72 17.89
CA ASN A 18 -4.34 17.12 17.50
C ASN A 18 -4.55 15.68 17.00
N ALA A 19 -5.36 14.89 17.70
CA ALA A 19 -5.69 13.54 17.29
C ALA A 19 -6.39 13.51 15.91
N LEU A 20 -7.36 14.40 15.72
CA LEU A 20 -8.07 14.57 14.46
C LEU A 20 -7.13 14.94 13.30
N TRP A 21 -6.10 15.76 13.55
CA TRP A 21 -5.10 16.13 12.54
C TRP A 21 -4.20 14.95 12.16
N ILE A 22 -3.65 14.26 13.15
CA ILE A 22 -2.75 13.13 12.94
C ILE A 22 -3.50 11.99 12.24
N LEU A 23 -4.74 11.70 12.62
CA LEU A 23 -5.55 10.65 11.98
C LEU A 23 -5.93 11.00 10.54
N GLN A 24 -6.14 12.27 10.19
CA GLN A 24 -6.35 12.66 8.78
C GLN A 24 -5.14 12.33 7.91
N TYR A 25 -3.94 12.57 8.44
CA TYR A 25 -2.70 12.24 7.75
C TYR A 25 -2.48 10.73 7.70
N ALA A 26 -2.50 10.05 8.85
CA ALA A 26 -2.18 8.63 8.96
C ALA A 26 -3.15 7.72 8.19
N LEU A 27 -4.42 8.13 8.06
CA LEU A 27 -5.45 7.35 7.35
C LEU A 27 -5.69 7.84 5.91
N GLU A 28 -4.91 8.82 5.44
CA GLU A 28 -5.16 9.52 4.16
C GLU A 28 -6.63 9.99 4.01
N ALA A 29 -7.26 10.35 5.14
CA ALA A 29 -8.69 10.56 5.24
C ALA A 29 -9.05 12.05 5.16
N ARG A 30 -10.27 12.35 4.70
CA ARG A 30 -10.82 13.71 4.78
C ARG A 30 -11.15 14.02 6.24
N GLY A 31 -11.08 15.29 6.63
CA GLY A 31 -11.48 15.68 7.99
C GLY A 31 -12.91 15.30 8.34
N GLU A 32 -13.84 15.29 7.37
CA GLU A 32 -15.22 14.81 7.58
C GLU A 32 -15.27 13.34 8.00
N THR A 33 -14.45 12.51 7.38
CA THR A 33 -14.33 11.07 7.70
C THR A 33 -13.83 10.87 9.12
N VAL A 34 -12.76 11.58 9.51
CA VAL A 34 -12.19 11.44 10.86
C VAL A 34 -13.13 11.99 11.94
N ARG A 35 -13.89 13.06 11.66
CA ARG A 35 -14.91 13.57 12.60
C ARG A 35 -16.09 12.62 12.80
N GLY A 36 -16.35 11.75 11.83
CA GLY A 36 -17.36 10.70 11.92
C GLY A 36 -16.84 9.36 12.44
N LEU A 37 -15.54 9.26 12.74
CA LEU A 37 -14.93 8.01 13.21
C LEU A 37 -15.39 7.70 14.64
N THR A 38 -15.88 6.49 14.85
CA THR A 38 -16.36 6.00 16.15
C THR A 38 -15.34 5.08 16.81
N TRP A 39 -15.43 4.89 18.13
CA TRP A 39 -14.56 3.93 18.82
C TRP A 39 -14.75 2.49 18.34
N SER A 40 -15.97 2.12 17.92
CA SER A 40 -16.24 0.81 17.30
C SER A 40 -15.63 0.66 15.90
N ASP A 41 -15.19 1.74 15.27
CA ASP A 41 -14.50 1.69 13.99
C ASP A 41 -13.00 1.46 14.13
N ILE A 42 -12.43 1.44 15.34
CA ILE A 42 -10.98 1.30 15.56
C ILE A 42 -10.69 0.00 16.30
N ALA A 43 -9.73 -0.77 15.78
CA ALA A 43 -9.20 -1.95 16.45
C ALA A 43 -7.67 -2.01 16.37
N ARG A 44 -7.05 -2.61 17.38
CA ARG A 44 -5.67 -3.09 17.29
C ARG A 44 -5.69 -4.46 16.60
N ARG A 45 -4.83 -4.67 15.61
CA ARG A 45 -4.62 -5.97 14.97
C ARG A 45 -3.14 -6.31 14.92
N LEU A 46 -2.81 -7.55 15.29
CA LEU A 46 -1.47 -8.09 15.18
C LEU A 46 -1.32 -8.81 13.84
N PHE A 47 -0.27 -8.49 13.09
CA PHE A 47 0.03 -9.14 11.81
C PHE A 47 1.37 -9.88 11.91
N ASP A 48 1.32 -11.20 12.04
CA ASP A 48 2.49 -12.08 12.17
C ASP A 48 3.14 -12.38 10.82
N GLY A 49 4.48 -12.36 10.76
CA GLY A 49 5.28 -12.79 9.61
C GLY A 49 5.12 -11.97 8.32
N MET A 50 4.19 -11.03 8.29
CA MET A 50 3.74 -10.34 7.09
C MET A 50 4.55 -9.08 6.78
N PHE A 51 5.04 -8.43 7.84
CA PHE A 51 5.66 -7.11 7.78
C PHE A 51 7.03 -7.06 8.46
N SER A 52 7.44 -8.15 9.11
CA SER A 52 8.69 -8.23 9.83
C SER A 52 9.41 -9.54 9.51
N ALA A 53 10.64 -9.47 8.98
CA ALA A 53 11.41 -10.68 8.64
C ALA A 53 11.82 -11.52 9.86
N ASN A 54 11.72 -10.97 11.08
CA ASN A 54 12.03 -11.70 12.31
C ASN A 54 10.85 -12.52 12.86
N GLY A 55 9.72 -12.58 12.14
CA GLY A 55 8.54 -13.35 12.55
C GLY A 55 7.75 -12.76 13.73
N LYS A 56 8.17 -11.63 14.31
CA LYS A 56 7.40 -10.95 15.36
C LYS A 56 6.19 -10.24 14.76
N GLY A 57 5.05 -10.38 15.41
CA GLY A 57 3.82 -9.69 15.05
C GLY A 57 3.98 -8.17 15.09
N LEU A 58 3.41 -7.50 14.08
CA LEU A 58 3.37 -6.05 13.99
C LEU A 58 1.99 -5.53 14.38
N ASP A 59 1.96 -4.63 15.36
CA ASP A 59 0.73 -3.94 15.74
C ASP A 59 0.36 -2.89 14.71
N VAL A 60 -0.84 -3.05 14.16
CA VAL A 60 -1.46 -2.10 13.23
C VAL A 60 -2.73 -1.55 13.87
N LEU A 61 -2.87 -0.24 13.83
CA LEU A 61 -4.12 0.44 14.14
C LEU A 61 -5.02 0.35 12.90
N CYS A 62 -6.08 -0.44 12.97
CA CYS A 62 -7.04 -0.62 11.88
C CYS A 62 -8.27 0.26 12.11
N CYS A 63 -8.66 1.02 11.09
CA CYS A 63 -9.83 1.88 11.07
C CYS A 63 -10.82 1.43 9.99
N TYR A 64 -12.07 1.19 10.36
CA TYR A 64 -13.16 0.73 9.50
C TYR A 64 -14.07 1.91 9.12
N ILE A 65 -13.95 2.43 7.90
CA ILE A 65 -14.65 3.63 7.46
C ILE A 65 -15.77 3.28 6.49
N SER A 66 -17.02 3.43 6.93
CA SER A 66 -18.23 3.07 6.15
C SER A 66 -18.78 4.18 5.25
N ALA A 67 -18.36 5.43 5.45
CA ALA A 67 -18.94 6.59 4.77
C ALA A 67 -17.88 7.50 4.09
N THR A 68 -17.84 7.46 2.76
CA THR A 68 -17.30 8.59 1.99
C THR A 68 -18.34 9.03 0.96
N LYS A 69 -18.45 10.35 0.71
CA LYS A 69 -19.42 11.02 -0.21
C LYS A 69 -19.58 10.41 -1.62
N THR A 70 -18.70 9.49 -2.02
CA THR A 70 -18.65 8.88 -3.35
C THR A 70 -18.87 7.37 -3.35
N THR A 71 -18.98 6.72 -2.19
CA THR A 71 -19.12 5.26 -2.06
C THR A 71 -19.94 4.90 -0.81
N GLU A 72 -21.22 5.28 -0.78
CA GLU A 72 -22.16 4.79 0.23
C GLU A 72 -22.24 3.25 0.15
N GLY A 73 -22.06 2.55 1.27
CA GLY A 73 -22.17 1.09 1.36
C GLY A 73 -20.86 0.27 1.21
N LEU A 74 -19.70 0.91 1.09
CA LEU A 74 -18.38 0.26 1.10
C LEU A 74 -17.61 0.62 2.38
N VAL A 75 -17.32 -0.39 3.22
CA VAL A 75 -16.45 -0.23 4.39
C VAL A 75 -15.00 -0.32 3.93
N ARG A 76 -14.25 0.76 4.13
CA ARG A 76 -12.82 0.83 3.87
C ARG A 76 -12.06 0.49 5.13
N ASN A 77 -11.22 -0.54 5.08
CA ASN A 77 -10.23 -0.79 6.12
C ASN A 77 -8.95 -0.01 5.80
N ILE A 78 -8.50 0.82 6.74
CA ILE A 78 -7.27 1.58 6.65
C ILE A 78 -6.41 1.24 7.86
N GLY A 79 -5.18 0.78 7.60
CA GLY A 79 -4.20 0.51 8.65
C GLY A 79 -3.22 1.68 8.82
N ALA A 80 -2.76 1.89 10.05
CA ALA A 80 -1.67 2.80 10.36
C ALA A 80 -0.67 2.13 11.30
N LEU A 81 0.64 2.33 11.03
CA LEU A 81 1.71 1.93 11.94
C LEU A 81 2.06 3.07 12.90
N PRO A 82 2.69 2.76 14.04
CA PRO A 82 3.30 3.80 14.86
C PRO A 82 4.32 4.61 14.07
N HIS A 83 4.16 5.93 14.06
CA HIS A 83 5.10 6.81 13.38
C HIS A 83 6.44 6.89 14.14
N VAL A 84 7.58 6.99 13.45
CA VAL A 84 8.90 7.13 14.10
C VAL A 84 8.98 8.40 14.96
N ASP A 85 8.49 9.51 14.43
CA ASP A 85 8.26 10.76 15.18
C ASP A 85 7.08 10.61 16.17
N PRO A 86 7.29 10.80 17.49
CA PRO A 86 6.22 10.70 18.49
C PRO A 86 5.14 11.80 18.38
N TRP A 87 5.42 12.92 17.69
CA TRP A 87 4.46 14.01 17.46
C TRP A 87 3.51 13.73 16.30
N LEU A 88 3.87 12.83 15.39
CA LEU A 88 3.04 12.41 14.24
C LEU A 88 2.45 11.01 14.41
N CYS A 89 2.58 10.42 15.59
CA CYS A 89 2.20 9.04 15.83
C CYS A 89 0.67 8.85 15.97
N PRO A 90 0.03 8.04 15.11
CA PRO A 90 -1.41 7.79 15.21
C PRO A 90 -1.81 7.04 16.49
N PHE A 91 -0.96 6.14 17.01
CA PHE A 91 -1.21 5.46 18.29
C PHE A 91 -1.26 6.47 19.45
N GLY A 92 -0.27 7.38 19.54
CA GLY A 92 -0.27 8.45 20.53
C GLY A 92 -1.44 9.42 20.37
N ALA A 93 -1.85 9.71 19.13
CA ALA A 93 -3.03 10.51 18.83
C ALA A 93 -4.34 9.88 19.35
N VAL A 94 -4.53 8.57 19.13
CA VAL A 94 -5.70 7.86 19.66
C VAL A 94 -5.65 7.79 21.19
N ALA A 95 -4.47 7.62 21.78
CA ALA A 95 -4.29 7.68 23.23
C ALA A 95 -4.64 9.07 23.81
N ASP A 96 -4.23 10.14 23.14
CA ASP A 96 -4.61 11.52 23.50
C ASP A 96 -6.13 11.72 23.43
N ALA A 97 -6.79 11.19 22.39
CA ALA A 97 -8.24 11.24 22.25
C ALA A 97 -8.97 10.41 23.33
N LEU A 98 -8.42 9.25 23.70
CA LEU A 98 -8.94 8.40 24.77
C LEU A 98 -8.90 9.15 26.11
N VAL A 99 -7.74 9.72 26.47
CA VAL A 99 -7.59 10.51 27.70
C VAL A 99 -8.51 11.74 27.68
N ALA A 100 -8.62 12.42 26.54
CA ALA A 100 -9.51 13.57 26.42
C ALA A 100 -11.00 13.22 26.57
N MET A 101 -11.40 11.97 26.29
CA MET A 101 -12.77 11.47 26.48
C MET A 101 -13.02 11.02 27.92
N PHE A 102 -12.15 10.16 28.46
CA PHE A 102 -12.39 9.42 29.71
C PHE A 102 -11.75 10.06 30.95
N HIS A 103 -10.88 11.05 30.77
CA HIS A 103 -10.28 11.84 31.85
C HIS A 103 -10.47 13.34 31.58
N PRO A 104 -11.72 13.81 31.39
CA PRO A 104 -11.95 15.24 31.22
C PRO A 104 -11.68 15.98 32.54
N PRO A 105 -11.28 17.27 32.48
CA PRO A 105 -11.08 18.09 33.68
C PRO A 105 -12.30 18.06 34.61
N GLY A 106 -12.09 17.70 35.88
CA GLY A 106 -13.15 17.61 36.89
C GLY A 106 -14.15 16.45 36.70
N GLY A 107 -13.91 15.53 35.76
CA GLY A 107 -14.77 14.36 35.53
C GLY A 107 -14.46 13.18 36.46
N ASP A 108 -15.48 12.38 36.73
CA ASP A 108 -15.33 11.09 37.41
C ASP A 108 -14.76 10.04 36.43
N SER A 109 -13.54 9.58 36.71
CA SER A 109 -12.84 8.56 35.91
C SER A 109 -13.08 7.13 36.40
N SER A 110 -13.88 6.93 37.45
CA SER A 110 -14.20 5.62 38.03
C SER A 110 -15.25 4.83 37.24
N LYS A 111 -15.91 5.46 36.26
CA LYS A 111 -16.95 4.87 35.42
C LYS A 111 -16.78 5.26 33.96
N PRO A 112 -17.26 4.44 33.01
CA PRO A 112 -17.25 4.81 31.61
C PRO A 112 -18.20 5.99 31.35
N VAL A 113 -17.86 6.82 30.35
CA VAL A 113 -18.66 8.00 29.94
C VAL A 113 -20.00 7.60 29.31
N PHE A 114 -20.14 6.34 28.89
CA PHE A 114 -21.32 5.79 28.25
C PHE A 114 -21.48 4.31 28.58
N ASP A 115 -22.72 3.83 28.51
CA ASP A 115 -23.07 2.43 28.76
C ASP A 115 -22.71 1.54 27.55
N PHE A 116 -22.13 0.38 27.85
CA PHE A 116 -21.75 -0.64 26.89
C PHE A 116 -22.81 -1.73 26.71
N ALA A 117 -23.82 -1.79 27.58
CA ALA A 117 -24.85 -2.80 27.50
C ALA A 117 -25.72 -2.67 26.23
N PRO A 118 -26.07 -3.79 25.57
CA PRO A 118 -27.01 -3.77 24.45
C PRO A 118 -28.45 -3.54 24.96
N VAL A 119 -29.20 -2.74 24.21
CA VAL A 119 -30.63 -2.49 24.46
C VAL A 119 -31.45 -3.29 23.46
N PHE A 120 -32.01 -4.43 23.88
CA PHE A 120 -32.73 -5.33 22.97
C PHE A 120 -34.09 -4.80 22.48
N LYS A 121 -34.72 -3.91 23.26
CA LYS A 121 -35.98 -3.25 22.92
C LYS A 121 -35.82 -1.75 23.11
N PRO A 122 -35.07 -1.07 22.24
CA PRO A 122 -34.89 0.36 22.36
C PRO A 122 -36.18 1.07 21.97
N ASP A 123 -36.59 2.08 22.75
CA ASP A 123 -37.69 2.94 22.36
C ASP A 123 -37.24 4.01 21.35
N ASP A 124 -38.19 4.56 20.60
CA ASP A 124 -37.94 5.55 19.55
C ASP A 124 -37.25 6.82 20.08
N ALA A 125 -37.52 7.20 21.33
CA ALA A 125 -36.91 8.38 21.96
C ALA A 125 -35.43 8.14 22.28
N ALA A 126 -35.07 6.96 22.78
CA ALA A 126 -33.70 6.53 23.04
C ALA A 126 -32.91 6.41 21.72
N LEU A 127 -33.53 5.91 20.66
CA LEU A 127 -32.94 5.86 19.32
C LEU A 127 -32.71 7.26 18.75
N ALA A 128 -33.69 8.17 18.86
CA ALA A 128 -33.56 9.57 18.46
C ALA A 128 -32.43 10.28 19.23
N ALA A 129 -32.37 10.10 20.56
CA ALA A 129 -31.34 10.67 21.42
C ALA A 129 -29.94 10.13 21.12
N ALA A 130 -29.84 8.89 20.65
CA ALA A 130 -28.60 8.32 20.14
C ALA A 130 -28.27 8.76 18.70
N GLY A 131 -29.08 9.64 18.10
CA GLY A 131 -28.91 10.23 16.77
C GLY A 131 -29.36 9.31 15.63
N VAL A 132 -30.15 8.26 15.91
CA VAL A 132 -30.66 7.36 14.85
C VAL A 132 -31.69 8.16 14.06
N GLN A 133 -31.63 8.08 12.73
CA GLN A 133 -32.66 8.71 11.91
C GLN A 133 -33.93 7.86 11.99
N SER A 134 -35.10 8.49 12.08
CA SER A 134 -36.39 7.81 12.24
C SER A 134 -36.61 6.67 11.24
N ARG A 135 -36.16 6.85 9.99
CA ARG A 135 -36.20 5.82 8.93
C ARG A 135 -35.45 4.52 9.27
N HIS A 136 -34.51 4.54 10.21
CA HIS A 136 -33.70 3.40 10.63
C HIS A 136 -34.09 2.85 12.01
N PHE A 137 -35.15 3.35 12.67
CA PHE A 137 -35.55 2.87 14.01
C PHE A 137 -35.87 1.37 14.02
N ARG A 138 -36.58 0.90 12.98
CA ARG A 138 -36.93 -0.53 12.84
C ARG A 138 -35.71 -1.43 12.61
N GLU A 139 -34.61 -0.89 12.08
CA GLU A 139 -33.37 -1.64 11.84
C GLU A 139 -32.48 -1.68 13.10
N ALA A 140 -32.67 -0.73 14.02
CA ALA A 140 -31.88 -0.60 15.25
C ALA A 140 -32.28 -1.62 16.33
N GLY A 141 -33.55 -2.05 16.37
CA GLY A 141 -34.07 -3.09 17.26
C GLY A 141 -33.90 -4.51 16.72
N ASN A 142 -32.67 -4.89 16.37
CA ASN A 142 -32.37 -6.23 15.82
C ASN A 142 -32.16 -7.28 16.94
N THR A 143 -32.05 -8.55 16.55
CA THR A 143 -31.84 -9.70 17.47
C THR A 143 -30.66 -9.51 18.43
N TYR A 144 -29.66 -8.71 18.06
CA TYR A 144 -28.46 -8.46 18.85
C TYR A 144 -28.58 -7.24 19.76
N GLY A 145 -29.68 -6.49 19.70
CA GLY A 145 -29.90 -5.27 20.47
C GLY A 145 -29.13 -4.05 19.97
N PHE A 146 -29.67 -2.87 20.28
CA PHE A 146 -29.07 -1.59 19.96
C PHE A 146 -27.90 -1.28 20.89
N ARG A 147 -26.72 -1.01 20.33
CA ARG A 147 -25.52 -0.62 21.07
C ARG A 147 -25.26 0.86 20.86
N ARG A 148 -25.61 1.67 21.85
CA ARG A 148 -25.41 3.13 21.79
C ARG A 148 -23.93 3.49 21.64
N TRP A 149 -23.04 2.71 22.26
CA TRP A 149 -21.61 2.96 22.28
C TRP A 149 -20.95 2.91 20.88
N TYR A 150 -21.53 2.17 19.92
CA TYR A 150 -21.07 2.11 18.52
C TYR A 150 -21.11 3.48 17.81
N ARG A 151 -21.73 4.47 18.44
CA ARG A 151 -21.90 5.81 17.87
C ARG A 151 -21.06 6.85 18.57
N VAL A 152 -20.31 6.45 19.58
CA VAL A 152 -19.42 7.33 20.32
C VAL A 152 -18.24 7.66 19.43
N LEU A 153 -18.05 8.96 19.20
CA LEU A 153 -17.02 9.47 18.33
C LEU A 153 -15.66 9.45 19.03
N VAL A 154 -14.62 9.19 18.27
CA VAL A 154 -13.22 9.27 18.73
C VAL A 154 -12.85 10.72 19.04
N VAL A 155 -13.32 11.64 18.21
CA VAL A 155 -13.06 13.08 18.31
C VAL A 155 -14.39 13.86 18.35
N PRO A 156 -15.13 13.81 19.46
CA PRO A 156 -16.38 14.55 19.59
C PRO A 156 -16.13 16.07 19.64
N SER A 157 -17.20 16.83 19.49
CA SER A 157 -17.19 18.28 19.71
C SER A 157 -16.68 18.63 21.11
N ALA A 158 -15.88 19.71 21.23
CA ALA A 158 -15.37 20.18 22.52
C ALA A 158 -16.49 20.62 23.48
N THR A 159 -17.61 21.12 22.94
CA THR A 159 -18.76 21.61 23.72
C THR A 159 -19.99 20.70 23.59
N GLY A 160 -19.82 19.52 22.99
CA GLY A 160 -20.87 18.54 22.79
C GLY A 160 -20.65 17.27 23.59
N GLY A 161 -21.73 16.52 23.81
CA GLY A 161 -21.62 15.15 24.33
C GLY A 161 -20.88 14.20 23.37
N PRO A 162 -20.59 12.97 23.81
CA PRO A 162 -19.76 11.99 23.09
C PRO A 162 -20.25 11.60 21.68
N LEU A 163 -21.53 11.84 21.38
CA LEU A 163 -22.16 11.52 20.10
C LEU A 163 -22.18 12.72 19.12
N LYS A 164 -21.83 13.93 19.59
CA LYS A 164 -21.92 15.14 18.78
C LYS A 164 -20.61 15.34 18.02
N ALA A 165 -20.68 15.24 16.69
CA ALA A 165 -19.52 15.50 15.85
C ALA A 165 -19.03 16.93 15.98
N MET A 166 -17.70 17.10 15.93
CA MET A 166 -17.08 18.41 15.80
C MET A 166 -17.56 19.08 14.50
N SER A 167 -17.92 20.37 14.56
CA SER A 167 -18.37 21.08 13.36
C SER A 167 -17.22 21.32 12.39
N TYR A 168 -17.56 21.48 11.11
CA TYR A 168 -16.58 21.83 10.08
C TYR A 168 -15.95 23.20 10.39
N GLU A 169 -16.77 24.17 10.78
CA GLU A 169 -16.34 25.55 11.05
C GLU A 169 -15.34 25.60 12.20
N TYR A 170 -15.62 24.86 13.29
CA TYR A 170 -14.74 24.77 14.45
C TYR A 170 -13.41 24.11 14.09
N HIS A 171 -13.44 22.98 13.37
CA HIS A 171 -12.23 22.31 12.91
C HIS A 171 -11.41 23.23 11.98
N ASN A 172 -12.07 23.86 10.99
CA ASN A 172 -11.40 24.69 10.00
C ASN A 172 -10.78 25.96 10.63
N SER A 173 -11.46 26.62 11.57
CA SER A 173 -10.95 27.83 12.23
C SER A 173 -9.69 27.57 13.07
N HIS A 174 -9.69 26.49 13.85
CA HIS A 174 -8.54 26.12 14.69
C HIS A 174 -7.35 25.67 13.83
N LEU A 175 -7.62 24.92 12.77
CA LEU A 175 -6.60 24.49 11.83
C LEU A 175 -6.00 25.69 11.08
N LYS A 176 -6.85 26.62 10.63
CA LYS A 176 -6.46 27.88 10.00
C LYS A 176 -5.52 28.69 10.90
N ALA A 177 -5.85 28.85 12.17
CA ALA A 177 -5.02 29.59 13.11
C ALA A 177 -3.61 28.99 13.25
N VAL A 178 -3.49 27.66 13.31
CA VAL A 178 -2.18 27.00 13.41
C VAL A 178 -1.40 27.04 12.10
N MET A 179 -2.07 26.86 10.97
CA MET A 179 -1.42 26.94 9.65
C MET A 179 -0.85 28.33 9.38
N MET A 180 -1.61 29.38 9.68
CA MET A 180 -1.13 30.76 9.53
C MET A 180 0.06 31.04 10.46
N ALA A 181 0.02 30.55 11.70
CA ALA A 181 1.16 30.64 12.61
C ALA A 181 2.40 29.88 12.12
N ALA A 182 2.23 28.87 11.26
CA ALA A 182 3.30 28.12 10.60
C ALA A 182 3.67 28.67 9.21
N GLY A 183 3.17 29.86 8.83
CA GLY A 183 3.47 30.48 7.54
C GLY A 183 2.73 29.90 6.33
N ILE A 184 1.72 29.04 6.54
CA ILE A 184 0.93 28.44 5.46
C ILE A 184 -0.22 29.40 5.07
N PRO A 185 -0.35 29.78 3.77
CA PRO A 185 -1.34 30.74 3.31
C PRO A 185 -2.80 30.35 3.56
N ASP A 186 -3.68 31.35 3.67
CA ASP A 186 -5.06 31.17 4.07
C ASP A 186 -5.96 30.49 3.01
N TRP A 187 -5.59 30.59 1.74
CA TRP A 187 -6.39 30.12 0.60
C TRP A 187 -6.34 28.60 0.34
N ALA A 188 -5.50 27.85 1.06
CA ALA A 188 -5.40 26.40 0.90
C ALA A 188 -6.66 25.68 1.45
N ALA A 189 -7.14 24.63 0.78
CA ALA A 189 -8.24 23.79 1.27
C ALA A 189 -7.79 22.91 2.46
N LYS A 190 -7.83 23.46 3.67
CA LYS A 190 -7.13 22.97 4.88
C LYS A 190 -7.62 21.63 5.40
N THR A 191 -8.93 21.34 5.29
CA THR A 191 -9.53 20.06 5.75
C THR A 191 -9.28 18.88 4.80
N HIS A 192 -8.70 19.15 3.63
CA HIS A 192 -8.15 18.13 2.72
C HIS A 192 -6.63 18.01 2.83
N LEU A 193 -5.99 18.87 3.63
CA LEU A 193 -4.53 18.97 3.63
C LEU A 193 -3.88 17.71 4.18
N GLY A 194 -4.41 17.12 5.26
CA GLY A 194 -3.88 15.86 5.82
C GLY A 194 -3.84 14.74 4.77
N ARG A 195 -4.95 14.53 4.05
CA ARG A 195 -5.04 13.59 2.93
C ARG A 195 -4.07 13.90 1.79
N LYS A 196 -4.00 15.16 1.35
CA LYS A 196 -3.08 15.56 0.27
C LYS A 196 -1.63 15.39 0.67
N ALA A 197 -1.28 15.78 1.91
CA ALA A 197 0.05 15.65 2.47
C ALA A 197 0.47 14.19 2.60
N ALA A 198 -0.44 13.31 3.04
CA ALA A 198 -0.20 11.87 3.12
C ALA A 198 0.07 11.26 1.73
N ALA A 199 -0.80 11.51 0.75
CA ALA A 199 -0.62 11.03 -0.62
C ALA A 199 0.70 11.54 -1.25
N GLN A 200 1.01 12.82 -1.06
CA GLN A 200 2.25 13.42 -1.52
C GLN A 200 3.46 12.78 -0.83
N LYS A 201 3.41 12.58 0.49
CA LYS A 201 4.49 11.96 1.25
C LYS A 201 4.73 10.50 0.87
N ALA A 202 3.66 9.76 0.59
CA ALA A 202 3.76 8.40 0.08
C ALA A 202 4.51 8.38 -1.27
N LYS A 203 4.13 9.29 -2.18
CA LYS A 203 4.80 9.44 -3.49
C LYS A 203 6.28 9.83 -3.35
N GLU A 204 6.60 10.79 -2.49
CA GLU A 204 7.99 11.20 -2.19
C GLU A 204 8.83 10.04 -1.68
N ARG A 205 8.21 9.08 -0.97
CA ARG A 205 8.87 7.88 -0.45
C ARG A 205 8.88 6.72 -1.44
N GLY A 206 8.48 6.93 -2.70
CA GLY A 206 8.54 5.94 -3.77
C GLY A 206 7.34 4.98 -3.83
N VAL A 207 6.23 5.29 -3.16
CA VAL A 207 4.98 4.53 -3.31
C VAL A 207 4.37 4.83 -4.68
N SER A 208 3.93 3.77 -5.39
CA SER A 208 3.31 3.92 -6.70
C SER A 208 1.92 4.57 -6.61
N ASP A 209 1.49 5.26 -7.67
CA ASP A 209 0.14 5.85 -7.73
C ASP A 209 -0.97 4.78 -7.59
N GLY A 210 -0.70 3.54 -8.03
CA GLY A 210 -1.62 2.40 -7.86
C GLY A 210 -1.75 2.00 -6.38
N ASP A 211 -0.62 1.78 -5.71
CA ASP A 211 -0.57 1.45 -4.28
C ASP A 211 -1.27 2.51 -3.42
N ASN A 212 -1.07 3.79 -3.75
CA ASN A 212 -1.70 4.90 -3.05
C ASN A 212 -3.21 4.99 -3.33
N ARG A 213 -3.68 4.67 -4.54
CA ARG A 213 -5.12 4.60 -4.85
C ARG A 213 -5.81 3.43 -4.16
N ASP A 214 -5.08 2.34 -3.95
CA ASP A 214 -5.56 1.15 -3.26
C ASP A 214 -5.52 1.31 -1.73
N HIS A 215 -4.85 2.34 -1.22
CA HIS A 215 -4.94 2.70 0.18
C HIS A 215 -6.40 3.01 0.57
N GLY A 216 -6.92 2.24 1.53
CA GLY A 216 -8.32 2.29 1.91
C GLY A 216 -9.33 1.77 0.87
N ARG A 217 -8.95 0.87 -0.04
CA ARG A 217 -9.89 0.12 -0.92
C ARG A 217 -10.12 -1.33 -0.49
N TRP A 218 -10.08 -1.56 0.81
CA TRP A 218 -10.07 -2.90 1.42
C TRP A 218 -11.41 -3.15 2.13
N ASN A 219 -12.14 -4.20 1.77
CA ASN A 219 -13.36 -4.61 2.47
C ASN A 219 -13.05 -5.72 3.49
N VAL A 220 -13.40 -5.52 4.77
CA VAL A 220 -14.18 -6.42 5.65
C VAL A 220 -14.82 -5.52 6.74
N GLY A 221 -16.05 -5.82 7.14
CA GLY A 221 -16.83 -5.06 8.11
C GLY A 221 -16.35 -5.18 9.56
N ILE A 222 -16.97 -4.35 10.41
CA ILE A 222 -16.79 -4.30 11.87
C ILE A 222 -17.24 -5.65 12.47
N GLY A 223 -16.33 -6.34 13.16
CA GLY A 223 -16.62 -7.58 13.92
C GLY A 223 -16.06 -8.88 13.32
N GLY A 224 -14.73 -9.03 13.33
CA GLY A 224 -14.02 -10.32 13.39
C GLY A 224 -14.42 -11.46 12.42
N GLY A 225 -13.72 -11.53 11.28
CA GLY A 225 -13.33 -12.79 10.64
C GLY A 225 -11.79 -12.91 10.69
N ALA A 226 -11.26 -13.72 11.60
CA ALA A 226 -9.86 -13.67 12.07
C ALA A 226 -8.76 -14.04 11.04
N TYR A 227 -9.06 -14.34 9.77
CA TYR A 227 -8.04 -14.67 8.76
C TYR A 227 -8.26 -14.15 7.32
N ASP A 228 -9.34 -13.43 7.00
CA ASP A 228 -9.72 -13.16 5.59
C ASP A 228 -9.98 -11.68 5.23
N GLY A 229 -9.43 -10.74 6.00
CA GLY A 229 -9.39 -9.33 5.62
C GLY A 229 -8.11 -8.96 4.89
N PRO A 230 -8.19 -8.23 3.77
CA PRO A 230 -7.02 -8.03 2.96
C PRO A 230 -6.06 -7.03 3.62
N ILE A 231 -4.78 -7.41 3.55
CA ILE A 231 -3.65 -6.86 4.30
C ILE A 231 -3.48 -5.37 3.97
N PRO A 232 -3.37 -4.46 4.96
CA PRO A 232 -3.09 -3.05 4.70
C PRO A 232 -1.87 -2.89 3.78
N ASN A 233 -1.92 -1.97 2.80
CA ASN A 233 -0.80 -1.79 1.86
C ASN A 233 0.48 -1.41 2.63
N LEU A 234 1.39 -2.38 2.78
CA LEU A 234 2.59 -2.23 3.60
C LEU A 234 3.43 -1.03 3.18
N ARG A 235 3.59 -0.81 1.86
CA ARG A 235 4.43 0.29 1.35
C ARG A 235 3.86 1.63 1.77
N VAL A 236 2.54 1.80 1.70
CA VAL A 236 1.87 3.02 2.17
C VAL A 236 1.98 3.13 3.69
N LEU A 237 1.78 2.04 4.44
CA LEU A 237 1.89 2.04 5.90
C LEU A 237 3.30 2.42 6.37
N LEU A 238 4.33 1.81 5.78
CA LEU A 238 5.74 2.13 6.05
C LEU A 238 6.03 3.59 5.72
N ALA A 239 5.64 4.02 4.51
CA ALA A 239 5.81 5.39 4.08
C ALA A 239 5.16 6.37 5.06
N LEU A 240 3.88 6.21 5.39
CA LEU A 240 3.17 7.12 6.30
C LEU A 240 3.62 7.00 7.75
N SER A 241 4.34 5.93 8.14
CA SER A 241 4.96 5.79 9.45
C SER A 241 6.31 6.51 9.60
N GLY A 242 6.77 7.17 8.53
CA GLY A 242 8.05 7.85 8.51
C GLY A 242 9.24 6.93 8.18
N ARG A 243 8.99 5.71 7.71
CA ARG A 243 10.03 4.72 7.37
C ARG A 243 10.23 4.59 5.86
N PRO A 244 11.39 4.09 5.42
CA PRO A 244 11.59 3.60 4.06
C PRO A 244 10.56 2.51 3.69
N ILE A 245 10.16 2.46 2.43
CA ILE A 245 9.13 1.52 1.93
C ILE A 245 9.62 0.06 1.87
N ASP A 246 10.92 -0.14 1.97
CA ASP A 246 11.65 -1.40 2.01
C ASP A 246 12.07 -1.79 3.45
N CYS A 247 11.58 -1.07 4.46
CA CYS A 247 11.88 -1.37 5.85
C CYS A 247 11.36 -2.76 6.23
N VAL A 248 12.30 -3.66 6.51
CA VAL A 248 12.06 -5.09 6.74
C VAL A 248 11.63 -5.40 8.18
N THR A 249 11.91 -4.51 9.14
CA THR A 249 11.57 -4.67 10.56
C THR A 249 11.09 -3.34 11.15
N PRO A 250 9.82 -2.94 10.91
CA PRO A 250 9.30 -1.64 11.32
C PRO A 250 8.98 -1.59 12.82
N THR A 251 10.02 -1.59 13.65
CA THR A 251 9.91 -1.45 15.09
C THR A 251 9.92 0.01 15.52
N THR A 252 9.33 0.31 16.67
CA THR A 252 9.28 1.65 17.25
C THR A 252 9.84 1.58 18.66
N ALA A 253 11.12 1.94 18.83
CA ALA A 253 11.87 1.73 20.07
C ALA A 253 11.15 2.22 21.34
N ARG A 254 10.51 3.41 21.29
CA ARG A 254 9.78 3.96 22.45
C ARG A 254 8.64 3.07 22.97
N PHE A 255 8.05 2.22 22.13
CA PHE A 255 6.97 1.31 22.56
C PHE A 255 7.49 0.03 23.22
N ALA A 256 8.80 -0.22 23.16
CA ALA A 256 9.45 -1.27 23.95
C ALA A 256 9.82 -0.80 25.37
N VAL A 257 9.75 0.51 25.66
CA VAL A 257 10.05 1.04 26.98
C VAL A 257 8.90 0.68 27.94
N PRO A 258 9.16 -0.05 29.04
CA PRO A 258 8.11 -0.49 29.93
C PRO A 258 7.47 0.70 30.66
N VAL A 259 6.15 0.61 30.85
CA VAL A 259 5.38 1.57 31.66
C VAL A 259 4.98 0.90 32.96
N PRO A 260 5.24 1.50 34.13
CA PRO A 260 4.79 0.98 35.42
C PRO A 260 3.28 0.71 35.44
N VAL A 261 2.86 -0.44 35.99
CA VAL A 261 1.43 -0.82 36.08
C VAL A 261 0.62 0.24 36.84
N VAL A 262 1.20 0.84 37.88
CA VAL A 262 0.58 1.95 38.64
C VAL A 262 0.22 3.16 37.77
N LEU A 263 0.94 3.41 36.66
CA LEU A 263 0.56 4.44 35.70
C LEU A 263 -0.54 3.95 34.77
N GLN A 264 -0.39 2.73 34.24
CA GLN A 264 -1.36 2.14 33.33
C GLN A 264 -2.76 2.10 33.96
N ASP A 265 -2.85 1.68 35.22
CA ASP A 265 -4.12 1.51 35.94
C ASP A 265 -4.82 2.84 36.27
N LYS A 266 -4.13 3.98 36.16
CA LYS A 266 -4.77 5.31 36.29
C LYS A 266 -5.68 5.64 35.12
N ILE A 267 -5.51 4.99 33.96
CA ILE A 267 -6.29 5.28 32.75
C ILE A 267 -7.46 4.29 32.64
N CYS A 268 -8.71 4.78 32.66
CA CYS A 268 -9.91 3.97 32.51
C CYS A 268 -9.98 2.86 33.57
N THR A 269 -9.97 3.25 34.85
CA THR A 269 -9.94 2.35 36.02
C THR A 269 -11.09 1.32 36.06
N TRP A 270 -12.15 1.56 35.29
CA TRP A 270 -13.32 0.70 35.15
C TRP A 270 -13.15 -0.46 34.15
N LEU A 271 -12.10 -0.49 33.33
CA LEU A 271 -11.93 -1.43 32.21
C LEU A 271 -12.12 -2.88 32.63
N GLU A 272 -11.40 -3.34 33.65
CA GLU A 272 -11.43 -4.72 34.12
C GLU A 272 -12.84 -5.15 34.58
N THR A 273 -13.59 -4.21 35.18
CA THR A 273 -14.98 -4.47 35.61
C THR A 273 -15.91 -4.61 34.40
N GLU A 274 -15.75 -3.76 33.39
CA GLU A 274 -16.55 -3.81 32.17
C GLU A 274 -16.23 -5.02 31.28
N GLU A 275 -14.97 -5.49 31.29
CA GLU A 275 -14.57 -6.73 30.63
C GLU A 275 -15.26 -7.94 31.26
N ALA A 276 -15.25 -8.03 32.60
CA ALA A 276 -15.96 -9.06 33.32
C ALA A 276 -17.47 -8.98 33.06
N ALA A 277 -18.04 -7.77 33.01
CA ALA A 277 -19.45 -7.56 32.69
C ALA A 277 -19.79 -8.02 31.26
N LEU A 278 -18.94 -7.75 30.27
CA LEU A 278 -19.12 -8.24 28.90
C LEU A 278 -19.08 -9.78 28.85
N ALA A 279 -18.09 -10.40 29.48
CA ALA A 279 -17.97 -11.86 29.51
C ALA A 279 -19.20 -12.52 30.16
N ALA A 280 -19.70 -11.94 31.26
CA ALA A 280 -20.92 -12.39 31.92
C ALA A 280 -22.15 -12.26 30.99
N ARG A 281 -22.30 -11.13 30.29
CA ARG A 281 -23.39 -10.92 29.32
C ARG A 281 -23.35 -11.95 28.19
N MET A 282 -22.17 -12.19 27.60
CA MET A 282 -22.00 -13.17 26.51
C MET A 282 -22.30 -14.60 26.94
N THR A 283 -22.05 -14.92 28.21
CA THR A 283 -22.39 -16.22 28.79
C THR A 283 -23.89 -16.35 29.03
N ALA A 284 -24.55 -15.27 29.48
CA ALA A 284 -25.96 -15.27 29.80
C ALA A 284 -26.88 -15.21 28.56
N ASP A 285 -26.48 -14.49 27.51
CA ASP A 285 -27.25 -14.34 26.27
C ASP A 285 -26.32 -14.41 25.04
N ALA A 286 -26.55 -15.40 24.19
CA ALA A 286 -25.81 -15.57 22.93
C ALA A 286 -25.97 -14.37 21.98
N ASN A 287 -26.99 -13.53 22.15
CA ASN A 287 -27.18 -12.32 21.36
C ASN A 287 -26.43 -11.09 21.92
N ALA A 288 -25.87 -11.19 23.13
CA ALA A 288 -25.07 -10.14 23.75
C ALA A 288 -23.60 -10.15 23.32
N VAL A 289 -23.22 -11.00 22.35
CA VAL A 289 -21.88 -10.99 21.73
C VAL A 289 -21.55 -9.61 21.17
N ASP A 290 -20.36 -9.11 21.51
CA ASP A 290 -19.88 -7.80 21.08
C ASP A 290 -18.36 -7.85 20.83
N SER A 291 -18.00 -8.30 19.63
CA SER A 291 -16.59 -8.39 19.21
C SER A 291 -15.95 -7.01 19.08
N ALA A 292 -16.72 -5.99 18.68
CA ALA A 292 -16.20 -4.63 18.58
C ALA A 292 -15.85 -4.07 19.96
N LEU A 293 -16.63 -4.42 20.99
CA LEU A 293 -16.34 -4.00 22.36
C LEU A 293 -15.12 -4.72 22.92
N SER A 294 -14.96 -6.01 22.60
CA SER A 294 -13.76 -6.77 22.94
C SER A 294 -12.51 -6.14 22.29
N ASP A 295 -12.59 -5.82 20.99
CA ASP A 295 -11.53 -5.12 20.26
C ASP A 295 -11.22 -3.74 20.86
N PHE A 296 -12.25 -3.02 21.33
CA PHE A 296 -12.10 -1.71 21.96
C PHE A 296 -11.44 -1.82 23.34
N PHE A 297 -11.78 -2.83 24.15
CA PHE A 297 -11.13 -3.08 25.44
C PHE A 297 -9.67 -3.47 25.27
N ASP A 298 -9.35 -4.33 24.31
CA ASP A 298 -7.97 -4.66 23.93
C ASP A 298 -7.19 -3.42 23.47
N LEU A 299 -7.84 -2.55 22.70
CA LEU A 299 -7.29 -1.26 22.29
C LEU A 299 -7.01 -0.38 23.51
N ILE A 300 -7.96 -0.21 24.44
CA ILE A 300 -7.76 0.58 25.67
C ILE A 300 -6.55 0.07 26.45
N ARG A 301 -6.45 -1.26 26.65
CA ARG A 301 -5.34 -1.85 27.42
C ARG A 301 -3.98 -1.51 26.80
N MET A 302 -3.87 -1.53 25.48
CA MET A 302 -2.67 -1.05 24.78
C MET A 302 -2.45 0.46 24.95
N LEU A 303 -3.52 1.25 24.81
CA LEU A 303 -3.46 2.71 24.88
C LEU A 303 -3.08 3.23 26.27
N ARG A 304 -3.37 2.49 27.34
CA ARG A 304 -2.91 2.79 28.71
C ARG A 304 -1.39 2.99 28.75
N SER A 305 -0.64 2.08 28.13
CA SER A 305 0.83 2.20 28.02
C SER A 305 1.25 3.25 26.99
N VAL A 306 0.63 3.23 25.81
CA VAL A 306 1.01 4.13 24.70
C VAL A 306 0.89 5.60 25.08
N PHE A 307 -0.10 5.99 25.89
CA PHE A 307 -0.25 7.36 26.35
C PHE A 307 1.04 7.86 27.03
N PHE A 308 1.53 7.13 28.04
CA PHE A 308 2.73 7.50 28.78
C PHE A 308 3.98 7.38 27.90
N GLN A 309 4.11 6.33 27.10
CA GLN A 309 5.24 6.17 26.18
C GLN A 309 5.31 7.32 25.16
N SER A 310 4.18 7.74 24.60
CA SER A 310 4.10 8.85 23.65
C SER A 310 4.44 10.17 24.32
N TRP A 311 3.90 10.48 25.49
CA TRP A 311 4.22 11.73 26.19
C TRP A 311 5.66 11.78 26.71
N ALA A 312 6.17 10.68 27.26
CA ALA A 312 7.58 10.59 27.66
C ALA A 312 8.51 10.80 26.46
N ALA A 313 8.20 10.19 25.30
CA ALA A 313 8.99 10.40 24.09
C ALA A 313 8.90 11.83 23.57
N ARG A 314 7.70 12.43 23.53
CA ARG A 314 7.50 13.84 23.12
C ARG A 314 8.30 14.82 23.98
N ILE A 315 8.33 14.60 25.30
CA ILE A 315 9.12 15.40 26.25
C ILE A 315 10.61 15.14 26.07
N ALA A 316 11.02 13.90 25.81
CA ALA A 316 12.42 13.56 25.58
C ALA A 316 12.97 14.13 24.27
N THR A 317 12.16 14.24 23.22
CA THR A 317 12.61 14.66 21.88
C THR A 317 12.30 16.11 21.52
N ALA A 318 11.68 16.89 22.41
CA ALA A 318 11.38 18.30 22.15
C ALA A 318 11.53 19.17 23.40
N SER A 319 11.90 20.43 23.20
CA SER A 319 11.88 21.43 24.26
C SER A 319 10.44 21.79 24.61
N VAL A 320 9.93 21.20 25.68
CA VAL A 320 8.60 21.50 26.23
C VAL A 320 8.71 22.71 27.16
N PRO A 321 7.96 23.80 26.92
CA PRO A 321 7.94 24.96 27.83
C PRO A 321 7.53 24.54 29.25
N ALA A 322 8.20 25.08 30.27
CA ALA A 322 7.95 24.73 31.67
C ALA A 322 6.53 25.08 32.14
N ASP A 323 5.89 26.04 31.49
CA ASP A 323 4.52 26.50 31.73
C ASP A 323 3.48 25.82 30.82
N ALA A 324 3.88 24.80 30.03
CA ALA A 324 2.95 24.07 29.19
C ALA A 324 1.93 23.32 30.03
N ALA A 325 0.64 23.55 29.77
CA ALA A 325 -0.47 23.00 30.57
C ALA A 325 -0.45 21.46 30.67
N ILE A 326 0.10 20.79 29.66
CA ILE A 326 0.23 19.33 29.66
C ILE A 326 1.13 18.80 30.78
N LEU A 327 2.14 19.56 31.22
CA LEU A 327 3.02 19.16 32.31
C LEU A 327 2.30 19.16 33.66
N ALA A 328 1.24 19.97 33.79
CA ALA A 328 0.39 20.01 34.98
C ALA A 328 -0.75 18.98 34.95
N HIS A 329 -0.91 18.23 33.85
CA HIS A 329 -1.99 17.25 33.73
C HIS A 329 -1.87 16.17 34.82
N PRO A 330 -2.91 15.82 35.60
CA PRO A 330 -2.78 14.92 36.75
C PRO A 330 -2.17 13.54 36.45
N LEU A 331 -2.47 12.98 35.28
CA LEU A 331 -1.85 11.72 34.83
C LEU A 331 -0.32 11.82 34.61
N LEU A 332 0.20 13.00 34.29
CA LEU A 332 1.62 13.23 33.96
C LEU A 332 2.37 13.92 35.10
N ALA A 333 1.69 14.72 35.92
CA ALA A 333 2.25 15.45 37.05
C ALA A 333 2.49 14.54 38.27
N ASN A 334 3.31 13.48 38.11
CA ASN A 334 3.69 12.58 39.19
C ASN A 334 5.09 11.97 38.98
N GLN A 335 5.69 11.50 40.08
CA GLN A 335 7.06 11.00 40.12
C GLN A 335 7.28 9.72 39.28
N ASP A 336 6.27 8.84 39.19
CA ASP A 336 6.35 7.63 38.35
C ASP A 336 6.51 8.01 36.88
N PHE A 337 5.77 9.03 36.42
CA PHE A 337 5.90 9.53 35.05
C PHE A 337 7.22 10.25 34.82
N THR A 338 7.70 11.06 35.78
CA THR A 338 9.04 11.68 35.69
C THR A 338 10.14 10.63 35.54
N SER A 339 10.05 9.54 36.30
CA SER A 339 11.00 8.40 36.19
C SER A 339 10.91 7.73 34.82
N SER A 340 9.69 7.57 34.30
CA SER A 340 9.45 7.04 32.95
C SER A 340 10.03 7.93 31.85
N CYS A 341 9.98 9.26 32.01
CA CYS A 341 10.63 10.20 31.08
C CYS A 341 12.16 10.05 31.06
N THR A 342 12.78 9.84 32.22
CA THR A 342 14.22 9.58 32.31
C THR A 342 14.59 8.27 31.61
N LEU A 343 13.87 7.20 31.90
CA LEU A 343 14.09 5.89 31.25
C LEU A 343 13.89 5.98 29.74
N MET A 344 12.84 6.69 29.28
CA MET A 344 12.58 6.91 27.86
C MET A 344 13.74 7.63 27.19
N ARG A 345 14.27 8.71 27.80
CA ARG A 345 15.42 9.45 27.27
C ARG A 345 16.64 8.53 27.08
N SER A 346 17.03 7.82 28.13
CA SER A 346 18.17 6.89 28.06
C SER A 346 17.96 5.76 27.04
N SER A 347 16.73 5.27 26.91
CA SER A 347 16.39 4.22 25.93
C SER A 347 16.47 4.73 24.49
N LEU A 348 16.03 5.97 24.23
CA LEU A 348 16.13 6.60 22.92
C LEU A 348 17.57 6.94 22.55
N GLU A 349 18.37 7.43 23.50
CA GLU A 349 19.81 7.65 23.35
C GLU A 349 20.53 6.34 22.98
N ALA A 350 20.32 5.28 23.77
CA ALA A 350 20.92 3.97 23.50
C ALA A 350 20.50 3.39 22.13
N ALA A 351 19.24 3.57 21.72
CA ALA A 351 18.79 3.15 20.39
C ALA A 351 19.47 3.95 19.27
N GLY A 352 19.70 5.25 19.49
CA GLY A 352 20.44 6.12 18.57
C GLY A 352 21.91 5.71 18.45
N ASP A 353 22.56 5.35 19.55
CA ASP A 353 23.95 4.89 19.58
C ASP A 353 24.12 3.55 18.84
N VAL A 354 23.18 2.62 19.03
CA VAL A 354 23.15 1.35 18.29
C VAL A 354 22.97 1.59 16.79
N ALA A 355 22.05 2.47 16.40
CA ALA A 355 21.85 2.83 14.99
C ALA A 355 23.11 3.47 14.38
N THR A 356 23.75 4.37 15.11
CA THR A 356 24.98 5.05 14.69
C THR A 356 26.13 4.07 14.54
N SER A 357 26.30 3.16 15.50
CA SER A 357 27.32 2.10 15.47
C SER A 357 27.10 1.15 14.29
N ALA A 358 25.85 0.76 14.02
CA ALA A 358 25.51 -0.09 12.87
C ALA A 358 25.86 0.60 11.54
N VAL A 359 25.57 1.90 11.39
CA VAL A 359 25.96 2.67 10.21
C VAL A 359 27.48 2.76 10.07
N GLN A 360 28.20 3.02 11.16
CA GLN A 360 29.66 3.06 11.16
C GLN A 360 30.30 1.73 10.77
N GLN A 361 29.67 0.60 11.07
CA GLN A 361 30.14 -0.74 10.67
C GLN A 361 29.87 -1.06 9.19
N VAL A 362 28.73 -0.60 8.65
CA VAL A 362 28.33 -0.89 7.26
C VAL A 362 29.05 0.02 6.25
N LEU A 363 29.34 1.27 6.62
CA LEU A 363 29.93 2.25 5.70
C LEU A 363 31.26 1.80 5.07
N PRO A 364 32.22 1.21 5.80
CA PRO A 364 33.46 0.67 5.22
C PRO A 364 33.20 -0.49 4.26
N GLN A 365 32.25 -1.39 4.59
CA GLN A 365 31.90 -2.52 3.74
C GLN A 365 31.28 -2.05 2.41
N LEU A 366 30.40 -1.05 2.48
CA LEU A 366 29.82 -0.42 1.30
C LEU A 366 30.89 0.26 0.44
N SER A 367 31.83 0.98 1.06
CA SER A 367 32.95 1.60 0.35
C SER A 367 33.81 0.56 -0.38
N ALA A 368 34.13 -0.55 0.27
CA ALA A 368 34.87 -1.65 -0.34
C ALA A 368 34.10 -2.30 -1.52
N ALA A 369 32.80 -2.53 -1.36
CA ALA A 369 31.95 -3.10 -2.41
C ALA A 369 31.85 -2.18 -3.63
N VAL A 370 31.67 -0.87 -3.41
CA VAL A 370 31.65 0.12 -4.51
C VAL A 370 33.00 0.18 -5.21
N LYS A 371 34.11 0.17 -4.46
CA LYS A 371 35.46 0.14 -5.04
C LYS A 371 35.67 -1.10 -5.91
N ALA A 372 35.31 -2.28 -5.40
CA ALA A 372 35.40 -3.53 -6.16
C ALA A 372 34.52 -3.52 -7.43
N ALA A 373 33.31 -2.96 -7.35
CA ALA A 373 32.44 -2.81 -8.52
C ALA A 373 33.04 -1.87 -9.57
N VAL A 374 33.63 -0.74 -9.15
CA VAL A 374 34.31 0.19 -10.06
C VAL A 374 35.54 -0.46 -10.70
N GLU A 375 36.35 -1.18 -9.93
CA GLU A 375 37.51 -1.92 -10.45
C GLU A 375 37.09 -3.01 -11.44
N ALA A 376 36.00 -3.73 -11.17
CA ALA A 376 35.47 -4.74 -12.09
C ALA A 376 34.96 -4.12 -13.40
N VAL A 377 34.27 -2.98 -13.34
CA VAL A 377 33.83 -2.24 -14.54
C VAL A 377 35.04 -1.76 -15.34
N ALA A 378 36.07 -1.22 -14.68
CA ALA A 378 37.30 -0.78 -15.33
C ALA A 378 38.03 -1.95 -16.01
N ALA A 379 38.17 -3.09 -15.32
CA ALA A 379 38.79 -4.29 -15.87
C ALA A 379 38.01 -4.85 -17.08
N GLY A 380 36.68 -4.90 -17.00
CA GLY A 380 35.82 -5.28 -18.11
C GLY A 380 36.01 -4.37 -19.33
N SER A 381 36.01 -3.04 -19.11
CA SER A 381 36.23 -2.07 -20.19
C SER A 381 37.61 -2.18 -20.86
N ALA A 382 38.65 -2.54 -20.09
CA ALA A 382 40.00 -2.75 -20.61
C ALA A 382 40.10 -4.05 -21.44
N ALA A 383 39.42 -5.11 -21.00
CA ALA A 383 39.32 -6.36 -21.75
C ALA A 383 38.58 -6.16 -23.09
N ASP A 384 37.45 -5.45 -23.06
CA ASP A 384 36.69 -5.13 -24.28
C ASP A 384 37.51 -4.29 -25.27
N ALA A 385 38.33 -3.35 -24.77
CA ALA A 385 39.22 -2.56 -25.60
C ALA A 385 40.32 -3.41 -26.27
N LEU A 386 40.92 -4.35 -25.53
CA LEU A 386 41.93 -5.28 -26.06
C LEU A 386 41.36 -6.24 -27.10
N ASP A 387 40.14 -6.75 -26.88
CA ASP A 387 39.47 -7.63 -27.84
C ASP A 387 39.07 -6.85 -29.11
N LEU A 388 38.66 -5.59 -28.98
CA LEU A 388 38.43 -4.71 -30.13
C LEU A 388 39.72 -4.45 -30.91
N GLU A 389 40.84 -4.18 -30.23
CA GLU A 389 42.14 -3.97 -30.87
C GLU A 389 42.61 -5.23 -31.63
N ARG A 390 42.50 -6.42 -31.00
CA ARG A 390 42.80 -7.70 -31.66
C ARG A 390 41.91 -7.94 -32.87
N SER A 391 40.61 -7.67 -32.76
CA SER A 391 39.67 -7.83 -33.87
C SER A 391 40.02 -6.90 -35.04
N LEU A 392 40.42 -5.66 -34.74
CA LEU A 392 40.86 -4.70 -35.77
C LEU A 392 42.17 -5.14 -36.43
N SER A 393 43.15 -5.62 -35.66
CA SER A 393 44.42 -6.12 -36.19
C SER A 393 44.20 -7.31 -37.13
N MET A 394 43.39 -8.30 -36.74
CA MET A 394 43.06 -9.44 -37.60
C MET A 394 42.34 -8.99 -38.89
N GLN A 395 41.49 -7.98 -38.80
CA GLN A 395 40.80 -7.43 -39.96
C GLN A 395 41.75 -6.67 -40.90
N MET A 396 42.76 -5.97 -40.36
CA MET A 396 43.81 -5.32 -41.14
C MET A 396 44.69 -6.35 -41.86
N ASP A 397 45.12 -7.41 -41.18
CA ASP A 397 45.92 -8.49 -41.77
C ASP A 397 45.16 -9.20 -42.91
N TYR A 398 43.87 -9.49 -42.69
CA TYR A 398 42.99 -10.05 -43.72
C TYR A 398 42.84 -9.14 -44.94
N ASN A 399 42.71 -7.83 -44.72
CA ASN A 399 42.63 -6.86 -45.82
C ASN A 399 43.97 -6.76 -46.57
N ALA A 400 45.10 -6.80 -45.87
CA ALA A 400 46.44 -6.79 -46.48
C ALA A 400 46.67 -8.03 -47.36
N GLU A 401 46.29 -9.22 -46.89
CA GLU A 401 46.39 -10.46 -47.66
C GLU A 401 45.52 -10.43 -48.93
N ARG A 402 44.32 -9.85 -48.83
CA ARG A 402 43.44 -9.62 -49.99
C ARG A 402 44.06 -8.66 -51.01
N LEU A 403 44.60 -7.53 -50.55
CA LEU A 403 45.29 -6.57 -51.41
C LEU A 403 46.47 -7.21 -52.15
N GLN A 404 47.24 -8.07 -51.45
CA GLN A 404 48.37 -8.80 -52.03
C GLN A 404 47.93 -9.81 -53.09
N LYS A 405 46.82 -10.54 -52.87
CA LYS A 405 46.23 -11.44 -53.87
C LYS A 405 45.70 -10.68 -55.09
N CYS A 406 45.09 -9.51 -54.89
CA CYS A 406 44.64 -8.64 -55.99
C CYS A 406 45.80 -8.04 -56.79
N THR A 407 46.92 -7.68 -56.15
CA THR A 407 48.11 -7.18 -56.87
C THR A 407 48.81 -8.30 -57.65
N ALA A 408 48.85 -9.52 -57.13
CA ALA A 408 49.38 -10.68 -57.85
C ALA A 408 48.51 -11.08 -59.06
N ALA A 409 47.17 -11.03 -58.92
CA ALA A 409 46.25 -11.27 -60.03
C ALA A 409 46.26 -10.14 -61.08
N GLY A 410 46.39 -8.89 -60.64
CA GLY A 410 46.47 -7.73 -61.53
C GLY A 410 47.76 -7.67 -62.36
N PHE A 411 48.85 -8.30 -61.91
CA PHE A 411 50.12 -8.33 -62.66
C PHE A 411 50.09 -9.25 -63.89
N GLU A 412 49.30 -10.33 -63.86
CA GLU A 412 49.11 -11.22 -65.02
C GLU A 412 48.10 -10.64 -66.03
N ASP A 413 47.06 -9.94 -65.57
CA ASP A 413 46.03 -9.34 -66.45
C ASP A 413 46.49 -8.02 -67.13
N LEU A 414 47.45 -7.30 -66.53
CA LEU A 414 48.08 -6.12 -67.11
C LEU A 414 48.87 -6.43 -68.41
N LYS A 415 49.22 -7.71 -68.63
CA LYS A 415 49.95 -8.16 -69.81
C LYS A 415 49.05 -8.35 -71.04
N GLU A 416 47.72 -8.49 -70.85
CA GLU A 416 46.74 -8.65 -71.94
C GLU A 416 45.75 -7.48 -72.09
N HIS A 417 45.40 -6.73 -71.03
CA HIS A 417 44.32 -5.71 -71.10
C HIS A 417 44.62 -4.39 -70.36
N GLY A 418 45.83 -3.84 -70.52
CA GLY A 418 46.40 -2.74 -69.71
C GLY A 418 45.60 -1.43 -69.51
N HIS A 419 44.53 -1.15 -70.27
CA HIS A 419 43.68 0.02 -70.04
C HIS A 419 42.45 -0.28 -69.14
N ALA A 420 41.90 -1.50 -69.17
CA ALA A 420 40.78 -1.89 -68.32
C ALA A 420 41.25 -2.23 -66.89
N ALA A 421 42.38 -2.94 -66.79
CA ALA A 421 43.02 -3.25 -65.51
C ALA A 421 43.44 -1.99 -64.73
N MET A 422 43.83 -0.91 -65.42
CA MET A 422 44.21 0.36 -64.76
C MET A 422 43.00 1.10 -64.16
N GLU A 423 41.79 0.95 -64.73
CA GLU A 423 40.57 1.51 -64.15
C GLU A 423 40.01 0.66 -63.00
N GLU A 424 40.14 -0.67 -63.06
CA GLU A 424 39.83 -1.53 -61.91
C GLU A 424 40.77 -1.27 -60.72
N VAL A 425 42.07 -1.07 -60.97
CA VAL A 425 43.03 -0.68 -59.92
C VAL A 425 42.68 0.70 -59.34
N LYS A 426 42.28 1.68 -60.16
CA LYS A 426 41.79 2.98 -59.66
C LYS A 426 40.53 2.85 -58.81
N GLN A 427 39.56 2.05 -59.24
CA GLN A 427 38.34 1.81 -58.45
C GLN A 427 38.64 1.10 -57.14
N LEU A 428 39.53 0.10 -57.15
CA LEU A 428 39.94 -0.63 -55.95
C LEU A 428 40.67 0.28 -54.96
N VAL A 429 41.61 1.11 -55.44
CA VAL A 429 42.33 2.09 -54.62
C VAL A 429 41.37 3.12 -54.05
N SER A 430 40.44 3.64 -54.84
CA SER A 430 39.42 4.60 -54.37
C SER A 430 38.52 3.99 -53.29
N THR A 431 38.09 2.74 -53.49
CA THR A 431 37.22 2.02 -52.55
C THR A 431 37.95 1.73 -51.23
N GLU A 432 39.23 1.33 -51.29
CA GLU A 432 40.02 1.04 -50.10
C GLU A 432 40.43 2.32 -49.35
N MET A 433 40.68 3.43 -50.05
CA MET A 433 40.87 4.74 -49.43
C MET A 433 39.60 5.23 -48.70
N ALA A 434 38.42 5.02 -49.30
CA ALA A 434 37.14 5.34 -48.65
C ALA A 434 36.91 4.47 -47.39
N ARG A 435 37.24 3.17 -47.48
CA ARG A 435 37.14 2.22 -46.36
C ARG A 435 38.09 2.57 -45.22
N THR A 436 39.33 2.94 -45.53
CA THR A 436 40.34 3.36 -44.55
C THR A 436 39.93 4.66 -43.84
N ARG A 437 39.38 5.63 -44.57
CA ARG A 437 38.79 6.84 -43.98
C ARG A 437 37.60 6.53 -43.07
N SER A 438 36.73 5.60 -43.45
CA SER A 438 35.61 5.16 -42.59
C SER A 438 36.10 4.51 -41.30
N LEU A 439 37.17 3.70 -41.35
CA LEU A 439 37.77 3.07 -40.17
C LEU A 439 38.37 4.13 -39.22
N MET A 440 39.13 5.09 -39.76
CA MET A 440 39.69 6.20 -38.99
C MET A 440 38.60 7.03 -38.30
N ALA A 441 37.50 7.33 -39.00
CA ALA A 441 36.37 8.05 -38.42
C ALA A 441 35.73 7.30 -37.25
N ARG A 442 35.59 5.96 -37.35
CA ARG A 442 35.08 5.13 -36.25
C ARG A 442 36.04 5.14 -35.06
N MET A 443 37.35 4.99 -35.27
CA MET A 443 38.34 5.03 -34.18
C MET A 443 38.29 6.34 -33.38
N VAL A 444 38.08 7.47 -34.06
CA VAL A 444 37.91 8.78 -33.42
C VAL A 444 36.58 8.89 -32.64
N ALA A 445 35.51 8.29 -33.16
CA ALA A 445 34.17 8.33 -32.55
C ALA A 445 34.06 7.47 -31.27
N VAL A 446 34.69 6.30 -31.23
CA VAL A 446 34.74 5.45 -30.02
C VAL A 446 35.89 5.82 -29.07
N GLY A 447 36.67 6.86 -29.37
CA GLY A 447 37.73 7.36 -28.48
C GLY A 447 38.92 6.40 -28.34
N ALA A 448 39.16 5.55 -29.34
CA ALA A 448 40.24 4.57 -29.31
C ALA A 448 41.64 5.21 -29.41
N VAL A 449 41.74 6.43 -29.96
CA VAL A 449 42.99 7.20 -30.03
C VAL A 449 43.08 8.12 -28.81
N GLN A 450 43.91 7.75 -27.83
CA GLN A 450 44.03 8.49 -26.56
C GLN A 450 44.98 9.70 -26.65
N ASP A 451 45.91 9.73 -27.60
CA ASP A 451 46.77 10.88 -27.83
C ASP A 451 45.98 12.03 -28.50
N VAL A 452 45.89 13.16 -27.80
CA VAL A 452 45.10 14.32 -28.22
C VAL A 452 45.60 14.91 -29.54
N ARG A 453 46.92 14.98 -29.75
CA ARG A 453 47.50 15.52 -31.00
C ARG A 453 47.26 14.58 -32.18
N ALA A 454 47.40 13.27 -31.97
CA ALA A 454 47.13 12.28 -33.00
C ALA A 454 45.64 12.25 -33.39
N ARG A 455 44.74 12.42 -32.40
CA ARG A 455 43.30 12.53 -32.62
C ARG A 455 42.94 13.78 -33.43
N ASP A 456 43.53 14.92 -33.09
CA ASP A 456 43.28 16.18 -33.82
C ASP A 456 43.80 16.11 -35.26
N LEU A 457 44.96 15.49 -35.49
CA LEU A 457 45.49 15.26 -36.84
C LEU A 457 44.61 14.34 -37.69
N LEU A 458 44.04 13.28 -37.08
CA LEU A 458 43.11 12.37 -37.76
C LEU A 458 41.78 13.07 -38.11
N ILE A 459 41.26 13.91 -37.22
CA ILE A 459 40.07 14.72 -37.49
C ILE A 459 40.32 15.67 -38.66
N GLU A 460 41.51 16.28 -38.71
CA GLU A 460 41.89 17.19 -39.79
C GLU A 460 42.05 16.46 -41.14
N ASP A 461 42.63 15.25 -41.14
CA ASP A 461 42.77 14.45 -42.36
C ASP A 461 41.44 13.88 -42.89
N LEU A 462 40.48 13.62 -41.98
CA LEU A 462 39.10 13.25 -42.32
C LEU A 462 38.29 14.42 -42.90
N ARG A 463 38.66 15.67 -42.60
CA ARG A 463 38.02 16.86 -43.18
C ARG A 463 38.54 17.21 -44.58
N ARG A 464 39.70 16.71 -44.99
CA ARG A 464 40.24 16.97 -46.33
C ARG A 464 39.47 16.17 -47.40
N PRO A 465 39.07 16.81 -48.52
CA PRO A 465 38.53 16.09 -49.66
C PRO A 465 39.58 15.13 -50.25
N PRO A 466 39.17 13.98 -50.81
CA PRO A 466 40.11 13.07 -51.47
C PRO A 466 40.81 13.78 -52.64
N PRO A 467 42.10 13.50 -52.92
CA PRO A 467 42.84 14.18 -53.97
C PRO A 467 42.24 13.85 -55.35
N SER A 468 41.62 14.87 -55.97
CA SER A 468 41.08 14.81 -57.32
C SER A 468 42.20 15.00 -58.34
N GLY A 469 42.63 13.91 -58.96
CA GLY A 469 43.61 13.91 -60.05
C GLY A 469 43.32 12.84 -61.07
N LEU A 470 42.29 13.06 -61.91
CA LEU A 470 42.18 12.76 -63.36
C LEU A 470 40.73 13.01 -63.83
N VAL A 471 40.47 14.28 -64.18
CA VAL A 471 39.44 14.89 -65.06
C VAL A 471 38.35 13.93 -65.60
N ALA A 472 37.12 13.95 -65.07
CA ALA A 472 35.98 14.85 -65.33
C ALA A 472 35.17 14.54 -66.61
N LEU A 473 33.88 14.23 -66.43
CA LEU A 473 32.80 14.85 -67.20
C LEU A 473 31.58 15.09 -66.29
N SER A 474 31.26 16.38 -66.21
CA SER A 474 30.11 17.04 -65.58
C SER A 474 28.76 16.35 -65.73
N ALA A 475 27.98 16.38 -64.66
CA ALA A 475 26.75 17.19 -64.61
C ALA A 475 26.34 17.45 -63.14
N GLU A 476 26.78 18.58 -62.60
CA GLU A 476 26.03 19.37 -61.61
C GLU A 476 24.82 20.07 -62.29
N PRO A 477 23.91 20.82 -61.62
CA PRO A 477 23.75 21.15 -60.18
C PRO A 477 22.30 20.91 -59.70
N THR A 478 21.89 21.04 -58.43
CA THR A 478 21.58 22.30 -57.73
C THR A 478 21.37 21.98 -56.23
N VAL A 479 22.26 22.46 -55.35
CA VAL A 479 22.11 23.67 -54.49
C VAL A 479 21.16 23.41 -53.30
N VAL A 480 21.70 23.13 -52.11
CA VAL A 480 21.95 24.07 -50.97
C VAL A 480 20.61 24.42 -50.28
N GLU A 481 20.39 24.24 -48.99
CA GLU A 481 21.16 24.84 -47.90
C GLU A 481 20.89 24.18 -46.54
N ALA A 482 21.83 24.47 -45.64
CA ALA A 482 22.03 23.98 -44.29
C ALA A 482 20.92 24.35 -43.29
N GLY A 483 20.86 23.60 -42.19
CA GLY A 483 20.05 24.02 -41.04
C GLY A 483 20.01 23.07 -39.85
N ALA A 484 21.00 23.22 -38.98
CA ALA A 484 20.91 23.10 -37.52
C ALA A 484 21.07 21.73 -36.83
N ALA A 485 21.85 21.84 -35.75
CA ALA A 485 22.30 20.85 -34.79
C ALA A 485 21.19 20.02 -34.14
N ALA A 486 21.51 18.74 -33.91
CA ALA A 486 20.91 17.97 -32.83
C ALA A 486 22.02 17.23 -32.07
N SER A 487 22.38 17.80 -30.92
CA SER A 487 23.06 17.09 -29.85
C SER A 487 22.16 15.93 -29.42
N ILE A 488 22.60 14.70 -29.63
CA ILE A 488 21.98 13.52 -28.99
C ILE A 488 22.99 12.98 -27.98
N PRO A 489 22.66 12.98 -26.67
CA PRO A 489 23.47 12.29 -25.69
C PRO A 489 23.32 10.79 -25.93
N VAL A 490 24.41 10.11 -26.30
CA VAL A 490 24.45 8.65 -26.29
C VAL A 490 24.55 8.22 -24.84
N THR A 491 23.39 8.01 -24.21
CA THR A 491 23.28 7.24 -22.99
C THR A 491 23.60 5.79 -23.35
N ILE A 492 24.81 5.35 -23.02
CA ILE A 492 25.18 3.94 -23.05
C ILE A 492 24.42 3.27 -21.90
N THR A 493 23.28 2.66 -22.20
CA THR A 493 22.61 1.70 -21.32
C THR A 493 23.29 0.34 -21.46
N PRO A 494 23.81 -0.26 -20.37
CA PRO A 494 24.13 -1.67 -20.39
C PRO A 494 22.81 -2.45 -20.36
N ILE A 495 22.47 -3.09 -21.47
CA ILE A 495 21.38 -4.07 -21.52
C ILE A 495 21.88 -5.35 -20.83
N MET A 496 21.84 -5.36 -19.50
CA MET A 496 21.54 -6.60 -18.79
C MET A 496 20.03 -6.63 -18.61
N THR A 497 19.32 -7.26 -19.55
CA THR A 497 17.95 -7.72 -19.31
C THR A 497 17.99 -8.82 -18.26
N GLN A 498 18.14 -8.42 -16.98
CA GLN A 498 17.56 -9.20 -15.91
C GLN A 498 16.07 -9.27 -16.23
N VAL A 499 15.59 -10.45 -16.61
CA VAL A 499 14.16 -10.71 -16.70
C VAL A 499 13.65 -10.60 -15.28
N GLU A 500 13.27 -9.39 -14.87
CA GLU A 500 12.60 -9.16 -13.59
C GLU A 500 11.32 -9.99 -13.60
N VAL A 501 11.33 -11.08 -12.85
CA VAL A 501 10.15 -11.92 -12.67
C VAL A 501 9.13 -11.07 -11.92
N PRO A 502 7.93 -10.81 -12.47
CA PRO A 502 6.96 -9.96 -11.80
C PRO A 502 6.65 -10.48 -10.40
N ALA A 503 6.68 -9.60 -9.39
CA ALA A 503 6.37 -9.98 -8.00
C ALA A 503 4.98 -10.65 -7.85
N ALA A 504 4.03 -10.29 -8.73
CA ALA A 504 2.73 -10.94 -8.82
C ALA A 504 2.85 -12.42 -9.23
N LEU A 505 3.70 -12.75 -10.20
CA LEU A 505 3.96 -14.13 -10.62
C LEU A 505 4.59 -14.97 -9.50
N LEU A 506 5.48 -14.38 -8.71
CA LEU A 506 6.11 -15.06 -7.58
C LEU A 506 5.08 -15.39 -6.48
N ARG A 507 4.20 -14.43 -6.14
CA ARG A 507 3.09 -14.65 -5.19
C ARG A 507 2.08 -15.68 -5.68
N ASP A 508 1.73 -15.60 -6.96
CA ASP A 508 0.85 -16.55 -7.64
C ASP A 508 1.42 -17.98 -7.55
N ARG A 509 2.70 -18.16 -7.87
CA ARG A 509 3.39 -19.46 -7.79
C ARG A 509 3.45 -20.01 -6.37
N GLU A 510 3.71 -19.16 -5.39
CA GLU A 510 3.75 -19.58 -3.98
C GLU A 510 2.37 -19.98 -3.46
N SER A 511 1.33 -19.25 -3.88
CA SER A 511 -0.06 -19.58 -3.53
C SER A 511 -0.49 -20.91 -4.16
N VAL A 512 -0.10 -21.17 -5.41
CA VAL A 512 -0.31 -22.46 -6.08
C VAL A 512 0.42 -23.59 -5.34
N ARG A 513 1.70 -23.41 -4.98
CA ARG A 513 2.46 -24.41 -4.21
C ARG A 513 1.81 -24.74 -2.88
N THR A 514 1.34 -23.71 -2.17
CA THR A 514 0.65 -23.89 -0.89
C THR A 514 -0.62 -24.74 -1.04
N LEU A 515 -1.42 -24.50 -2.08
CA LEU A 515 -2.63 -25.29 -2.34
C LEU A 515 -2.30 -26.71 -2.84
N GLN A 516 -1.24 -26.88 -3.63
CA GLN A 516 -0.75 -28.19 -4.06
C GLN A 516 -0.26 -29.03 -2.88
N ALA A 517 0.52 -28.43 -1.97
CA ALA A 517 1.01 -29.11 -0.76
C ALA A 517 -0.15 -29.59 0.14
N LYS A 518 -1.27 -28.86 0.15
CA LYS A 518 -2.50 -29.25 0.85
C LYS A 518 -3.37 -30.26 0.08
N GLY A 519 -2.92 -30.73 -1.09
CA GLY A 519 -3.67 -31.65 -1.96
C GLY A 519 -4.89 -31.02 -2.65
N LYS A 520 -5.08 -29.71 -2.55
CA LYS A 520 -6.30 -28.99 -2.96
C LYS A 520 -6.38 -28.67 -4.45
N LEU A 521 -5.31 -28.90 -5.21
CA LEU A 521 -5.23 -28.67 -6.66
C LEU A 521 -5.01 -29.97 -7.46
N ALA A 522 -5.31 -31.13 -6.88
CA ALA A 522 -5.17 -32.40 -7.59
C ALA A 522 -6.01 -32.40 -8.88
N GLY A 523 -5.36 -32.56 -10.05
CA GLY A 523 -6.04 -32.56 -11.35
C GLY A 523 -6.61 -31.21 -11.80
N VAL A 524 -6.30 -30.10 -11.12
CA VAL A 524 -6.73 -28.75 -11.52
C VAL A 524 -5.72 -28.15 -12.51
N PRO A 525 -6.14 -27.72 -13.72
CA PRO A 525 -5.23 -27.09 -14.68
C PRO A 525 -4.79 -25.70 -14.21
N LEU A 526 -3.55 -25.32 -14.54
CA LEU A 526 -2.98 -24.01 -14.23
C LEU A 526 -2.85 -23.17 -15.50
N PHE A 527 -3.31 -21.93 -15.44
CA PHE A 527 -2.94 -20.91 -16.42
C PHE A 527 -1.57 -20.34 -16.04
N ASN A 528 -0.56 -20.49 -16.90
CA ASN A 528 0.80 -20.02 -16.66
C ASN A 528 1.32 -19.29 -17.91
N ALA A 529 0.88 -18.05 -18.09
CA ALA A 529 1.25 -17.20 -19.21
C ALA A 529 1.12 -15.73 -18.80
N HIS A 530 1.76 -14.84 -19.56
CA HIS A 530 1.68 -13.37 -19.39
C HIS A 530 2.04 -12.87 -17.96
N GLY A 531 2.96 -13.54 -17.28
CA GLY A 531 3.36 -13.14 -15.93
C GLY A 531 2.35 -13.50 -14.83
N GLU A 532 1.41 -14.42 -15.09
CA GLU A 532 0.42 -14.88 -14.12
C GLU A 532 0.51 -16.40 -13.92
N CYS A 533 0.18 -16.87 -12.70
CA CYS A 533 0.03 -18.31 -12.42
C CYS A 533 -1.24 -18.56 -11.61
N VAL A 534 -2.30 -19.07 -12.26
CA VAL A 534 -3.64 -19.13 -11.65
C VAL A 534 -4.28 -20.51 -11.84
N PRO A 535 -4.83 -21.14 -10.78
CA PRO A 535 -5.59 -22.37 -10.92
C PRO A 535 -6.95 -22.11 -11.57
N LEU A 536 -7.30 -22.95 -12.55
CA LEU A 536 -8.53 -22.87 -13.33
C LEU A 536 -9.59 -23.81 -12.74
N ILE A 537 -10.17 -23.42 -11.61
CA ILE A 537 -11.22 -24.21 -10.93
C ILE A 537 -12.52 -24.18 -11.72
N GLU A 538 -13.12 -25.36 -11.91
CA GLU A 538 -14.41 -25.50 -12.59
C GLU A 538 -15.59 -25.25 -11.63
N MET A 539 -16.52 -24.37 -12.05
CA MET A 539 -17.81 -24.21 -11.36
C MET A 539 -18.83 -25.17 -11.94
N MET A 540 -19.54 -25.92 -11.11
CA MET A 540 -20.53 -26.86 -11.65
C MET A 540 -21.90 -26.25 -11.85
N PRO A 541 -22.49 -26.35 -13.06
CA PRO A 541 -23.70 -25.61 -13.43
C PRO A 541 -24.94 -26.05 -12.66
N ASP A 542 -25.13 -27.36 -12.45
CA ASP A 542 -26.42 -27.93 -12.04
C ASP A 542 -26.56 -28.16 -10.52
N LEU A 543 -25.84 -27.39 -9.71
CA LEU A 543 -25.91 -27.51 -8.26
C LEU A 543 -27.18 -26.90 -7.68
N LYS A 544 -27.79 -27.59 -6.71
CA LYS A 544 -28.79 -27.00 -5.81
C LYS A 544 -28.14 -25.91 -4.95
N TRP A 545 -28.94 -25.00 -4.42
CA TRP A 545 -28.42 -23.83 -3.71
C TRP A 545 -27.49 -24.21 -2.54
N GLY A 546 -27.82 -25.25 -1.77
CA GLY A 546 -26.98 -25.70 -0.66
C GLY A 546 -25.66 -26.28 -1.13
N GLN A 547 -25.67 -27.06 -2.21
CA GLN A 547 -24.46 -27.62 -2.82
C GLN A 547 -23.58 -26.54 -3.47
N ALA A 548 -24.20 -25.50 -4.03
CA ALA A 548 -23.50 -24.34 -4.55
C ALA A 548 -22.87 -23.49 -3.43
N LEU A 549 -23.49 -23.48 -2.24
CA LEU A 549 -22.92 -22.85 -1.06
C LEU A 549 -21.70 -23.64 -0.55
N ASP A 550 -21.79 -24.98 -0.54
CA ASP A 550 -20.67 -25.85 -0.17
C ASP A 550 -19.50 -25.71 -1.15
N GLU A 551 -19.78 -25.71 -2.46
CA GLU A 551 -18.78 -25.44 -3.50
C GLU A 551 -18.09 -24.09 -3.30
N TYR A 552 -18.84 -23.09 -2.84
CA TYR A 552 -18.32 -21.76 -2.60
C TYR A 552 -17.43 -21.68 -1.37
N ALA A 553 -17.94 -22.13 -0.22
CA ALA A 553 -17.35 -21.91 1.09
C ALA A 553 -16.35 -23.00 1.50
N GLU A 554 -16.72 -24.27 1.32
CA GLU A 554 -15.96 -25.43 1.83
C GLU A 554 -15.18 -26.16 0.73
N GLY A 555 -15.55 -25.97 -0.53
CA GLY A 555 -14.96 -26.66 -1.67
C GLY A 555 -15.58 -28.04 -1.88
N ARG A 556 -15.11 -28.78 -2.90
CA ARG A 556 -15.66 -30.10 -3.25
C ARG A 556 -14.58 -31.14 -3.41
N ARG A 557 -14.82 -32.35 -2.89
CA ARG A 557 -13.93 -33.51 -3.01
C ARG A 557 -12.48 -33.22 -2.56
N GLY A 558 -12.32 -32.42 -1.49
CA GLY A 558 -11.00 -32.01 -0.98
C GLY A 558 -10.29 -30.95 -1.82
N MET A 559 -10.90 -30.45 -2.90
CA MET A 559 -10.36 -29.34 -3.69
C MET A 559 -10.56 -28.00 -2.98
N ALA A 560 -9.74 -27.01 -3.37
CA ALA A 560 -9.89 -25.64 -2.89
C ALA A 560 -11.30 -25.09 -3.15
N SER A 561 -11.82 -24.32 -2.20
CA SER A 561 -13.13 -23.67 -2.33
C SER A 561 -13.04 -22.48 -3.29
N ILE A 562 -14.18 -22.08 -3.86
CA ILE A 562 -14.21 -20.87 -4.71
C ILE A 562 -13.81 -19.65 -3.88
N LEU A 563 -14.20 -19.60 -2.60
CA LEU A 563 -13.79 -18.54 -1.67
C LEU A 563 -12.25 -18.49 -1.55
N GLU A 564 -11.61 -19.62 -1.25
CA GLU A 564 -10.15 -19.72 -1.08
C GLU A 564 -9.40 -19.29 -2.35
N VAL A 565 -9.87 -19.72 -3.53
CA VAL A 565 -9.25 -19.33 -4.81
C VAL A 565 -9.57 -17.89 -5.20
N GLN A 566 -10.72 -17.36 -4.83
CA GLN A 566 -11.05 -15.95 -5.05
C GLN A 566 -10.25 -15.03 -4.13
N GLN A 567 -9.96 -15.46 -2.91
CA GLN A 567 -9.09 -14.73 -1.97
C GLN A 567 -7.65 -14.65 -2.49
N LEU A 568 -7.11 -15.77 -3.01
CA LEU A 568 -5.73 -15.84 -3.47
C LEU A 568 -5.54 -15.22 -4.87
N PHE A 569 -6.49 -15.39 -5.79
CA PHE A 569 -6.30 -15.05 -7.21
C PHE A 569 -7.31 -14.02 -7.76
N GLY A 570 -8.26 -13.56 -6.94
CA GLY A 570 -9.30 -12.61 -7.36
C GLY A 570 -10.28 -13.24 -8.34
N ASN A 571 -10.69 -12.49 -9.37
CA ASN A 571 -11.58 -13.02 -10.41
C ASN A 571 -10.84 -13.82 -11.50
N ARG A 572 -9.50 -13.88 -11.45
CA ARG A 572 -8.68 -14.42 -12.55
C ARG A 572 -8.93 -15.90 -12.79
N TRP A 573 -9.20 -16.69 -11.74
CA TRP A 573 -9.48 -18.12 -11.85
C TRP A 573 -10.62 -18.44 -12.82
N ARG A 574 -11.68 -17.61 -12.87
CA ARG A 574 -12.81 -17.78 -13.79
C ARG A 574 -12.66 -17.04 -15.12
N LEU A 575 -11.82 -16.01 -15.17
CA LEU A 575 -11.63 -15.16 -16.36
C LEU A 575 -10.56 -15.68 -17.32
N ARG A 576 -9.68 -16.58 -16.88
CA ARG A 576 -8.58 -17.14 -17.69
C ARG A 576 -8.91 -18.45 -18.41
N HIS A 577 -10.16 -18.92 -18.30
CA HIS A 577 -10.63 -20.01 -19.15
C HIS A 577 -10.78 -19.55 -20.61
N THR A 578 -10.65 -20.50 -21.53
CA THR A 578 -11.03 -20.30 -22.93
C THR A 578 -12.56 -20.25 -23.07
N GLU A 579 -13.03 -19.57 -24.11
CA GLU A 579 -14.44 -19.64 -24.51
C GLU A 579 -14.77 -21.06 -24.99
N PRO A 580 -15.96 -21.62 -24.68
CA PRO A 580 -17.12 -20.97 -24.06
C PRO A 580 -17.19 -21.10 -22.52
N LYS A 581 -16.19 -21.72 -21.87
CA LYS A 581 -16.22 -21.99 -20.42
C LYS A 581 -16.22 -20.70 -19.60
N ARG A 582 -15.42 -19.71 -20.01
CA ARG A 582 -15.36 -18.39 -19.37
C ARG A 582 -16.74 -17.74 -19.21
N ASP A 583 -17.50 -17.61 -20.29
CA ASP A 583 -18.81 -16.94 -20.28
C ASP A 583 -19.83 -17.70 -19.43
N ARG A 584 -19.78 -19.03 -19.49
CA ARG A 584 -20.61 -19.89 -18.64
C ARG A 584 -20.36 -19.63 -17.17
N TYR A 585 -19.10 -19.54 -16.74
CA TYR A 585 -18.75 -19.29 -15.34
C TYR A 585 -19.05 -17.86 -14.90
N ILE A 586 -18.86 -16.86 -15.77
CA ILE A 586 -19.29 -15.48 -15.49
C ILE A 586 -20.80 -15.44 -15.23
N LYS A 587 -21.59 -16.08 -16.09
CA LYS A 587 -23.06 -16.14 -15.95
C LYS A 587 -23.46 -16.87 -14.67
N LEU A 588 -22.90 -18.04 -14.42
CA LEU A 588 -23.23 -18.87 -13.25
C LEU A 588 -22.87 -18.17 -11.93
N TYR A 589 -21.71 -17.53 -11.87
CA TYR A 589 -21.28 -16.73 -10.72
C TYR A 589 -22.24 -15.56 -10.46
N SER A 590 -22.68 -14.87 -11.53
CA SER A 590 -23.66 -13.79 -11.44
C SER A 590 -25.03 -14.26 -10.93
N GLU A 591 -25.51 -15.41 -11.42
CA GLU A 591 -26.78 -16.00 -10.97
C GLU A 591 -26.77 -16.36 -9.48
N ARG A 592 -25.63 -16.83 -8.97
CA ARG A 592 -25.40 -17.23 -7.57
C ARG A 592 -24.92 -16.10 -6.67
N ALA A 593 -24.70 -14.89 -7.18
CA ALA A 593 -24.07 -13.81 -6.42
C ALA A 593 -24.81 -13.45 -5.12
N ALA A 594 -26.13 -13.63 -5.05
CA ALA A 594 -26.88 -13.39 -3.82
C ALA A 594 -26.56 -14.40 -2.71
N LEU A 595 -26.26 -15.64 -3.07
CA LEU A 595 -25.84 -16.70 -2.15
C LEU A 595 -24.45 -16.40 -1.59
N TYR A 596 -23.51 -16.07 -2.46
CA TYR A 596 -22.13 -15.75 -2.05
C TYR A 596 -22.10 -14.52 -1.16
N ARG A 597 -22.85 -13.46 -1.50
CA ARG A 597 -22.99 -12.28 -0.62
C ARG A 597 -23.56 -12.60 0.74
N ALA A 598 -24.54 -13.49 0.83
CA ALA A 598 -25.11 -13.89 2.11
C ALA A 598 -24.07 -14.62 2.97
N PHE A 599 -23.30 -15.53 2.37
CA PHE A 599 -22.17 -16.16 3.03
C PHE A 599 -21.13 -15.14 3.48
N ASP A 600 -20.65 -14.29 2.58
CA ASP A 600 -19.62 -13.28 2.87
C ASP A 600 -20.06 -12.36 4.02
N THR A 601 -21.34 -11.96 4.03
CA THR A 601 -21.90 -11.10 5.08
C THR A 601 -21.94 -11.81 6.43
N GLU A 602 -22.37 -13.07 6.46
CA GLU A 602 -22.48 -13.84 7.69
C GLU A 602 -21.10 -14.29 8.21
N TYR A 603 -20.19 -14.66 7.31
CA TYR A 603 -18.82 -15.01 7.64
C TYR A 603 -18.04 -13.79 8.14
N ALA A 604 -18.23 -12.61 7.54
CA ALA A 604 -17.61 -11.37 8.02
C ALA A 604 -18.09 -10.95 9.42
N ARG A 605 -19.28 -11.40 9.86
CA ARG A 605 -19.86 -11.05 11.17
C ARG A 605 -19.44 -11.97 12.31
N ARG A 606 -19.21 -13.27 12.03
CA ARG A 606 -18.97 -14.29 13.07
C ARG A 606 -18.02 -15.41 12.66
N GLY A 607 -17.66 -15.49 11.39
CA GLY A 607 -16.90 -16.61 10.81
C GLY A 607 -15.52 -16.81 11.42
N GLY A 608 -14.91 -15.75 11.96
CA GLY A 608 -13.63 -15.84 12.68
C GLY A 608 -13.70 -16.60 13.99
N VAL A 609 -14.88 -16.63 14.62
CA VAL A 609 -15.11 -17.28 15.92
C VAL A 609 -15.71 -18.67 15.74
N VAL A 610 -16.68 -18.79 14.82
CA VAL A 610 -17.44 -20.05 14.66
C VAL A 610 -16.95 -20.94 13.51
N GLY A 611 -16.09 -20.41 12.63
CA GLY A 611 -15.59 -21.13 11.46
C GLY A 611 -16.58 -21.22 10.30
N ILE A 612 -16.06 -21.56 9.11
CA ILE A 612 -16.81 -21.63 7.84
C ILE A 612 -18.03 -22.56 7.95
N SER A 613 -17.84 -23.77 8.50
CA SER A 613 -18.88 -24.80 8.50
C SER A 613 -20.11 -24.41 9.33
N VAL A 614 -19.89 -23.72 10.46
CA VAL A 614 -21.01 -23.22 11.29
C VAL A 614 -21.81 -22.15 10.55
N VAL A 615 -21.15 -21.27 9.78
CA VAL A 615 -21.83 -20.27 8.95
C VAL A 615 -22.64 -20.91 7.83
N VAL A 616 -22.07 -21.91 7.13
CA VAL A 616 -22.77 -22.68 6.10
C VAL A 616 -24.02 -23.35 6.68
N ASN A 617 -23.87 -24.02 7.83
CA ASN A 617 -24.98 -24.71 8.49
C ASN A 617 -26.08 -23.76 8.95
N ALA A 618 -25.72 -22.58 9.48
CA ALA A 618 -26.69 -21.58 9.88
C ALA A 618 -27.49 -21.02 8.68
N LEU A 619 -26.84 -20.80 7.53
CA LEU A 619 -27.54 -20.38 6.30
C LEU A 619 -28.46 -21.48 5.77
N LYS A 620 -28.02 -22.74 5.80
CA LYS A 620 -28.86 -23.91 5.47
C LYS A 620 -30.07 -24.00 6.37
N GLN A 621 -29.90 -23.91 7.68
CA GLN A 621 -31.02 -23.92 8.63
C GLN A 621 -32.02 -22.78 8.38
N ARG A 622 -31.52 -21.57 8.09
CA ARG A 622 -32.37 -20.39 7.91
C ARG A 622 -33.22 -20.42 6.64
N TYR A 623 -32.68 -20.90 5.52
CA TYR A 623 -33.37 -20.84 4.22
C TYR A 623 -34.03 -22.16 3.79
N GLY A 624 -34.03 -23.15 4.67
CA GLY A 624 -34.69 -24.45 4.47
C GLY A 624 -33.73 -25.52 3.94
N PRO A 625 -34.22 -26.73 3.60
CA PRO A 625 -33.35 -27.82 3.20
C PRO A 625 -32.54 -27.49 1.93
N TRP A 626 -31.36 -28.12 1.81
CA TRP A 626 -30.35 -27.83 0.78
C TRP A 626 -30.82 -28.07 -0.67
N ASP A 627 -31.93 -28.80 -0.84
CA ASP A 627 -32.58 -29.17 -2.11
C ASP A 627 -33.80 -28.29 -2.45
N ARG A 628 -34.19 -27.36 -1.57
CA ARG A 628 -35.26 -26.37 -1.81
C ARG A 628 -35.02 -25.64 -3.14
N ASN A 629 -36.11 -25.22 -3.79
CA ASN A 629 -36.03 -24.53 -5.09
C ASN A 629 -35.05 -23.35 -5.06
N SER A 630 -33.92 -23.48 -5.77
CA SER A 630 -32.84 -22.49 -5.77
C SER A 630 -33.29 -21.10 -6.20
N LYS A 631 -34.28 -20.98 -7.11
CA LYS A 631 -34.79 -19.67 -7.54
C LYS A 631 -35.54 -18.95 -6.41
N ALA A 632 -36.29 -19.70 -5.60
CA ALA A 632 -37.01 -19.16 -4.45
C ALA A 632 -36.03 -18.69 -3.37
N VAL A 633 -35.05 -19.54 -3.02
CA VAL A 633 -34.01 -19.21 -2.04
C VAL A 633 -33.19 -17.99 -2.48
N LEU A 634 -32.74 -17.94 -3.74
CA LEU A 634 -32.03 -16.77 -4.27
C LEU A 634 -32.89 -15.50 -4.29
N LYS A 635 -34.23 -15.61 -4.37
CA LYS A 635 -35.13 -14.45 -4.27
C LYS A 635 -35.19 -13.92 -2.84
N GLU A 636 -35.29 -14.81 -1.85
CA GLU A 636 -35.25 -14.47 -0.42
C GLU A 636 -33.88 -13.87 -0.03
N LEU A 637 -32.78 -14.50 -0.44
CA LEU A 637 -31.42 -14.01 -0.19
C LEU A 637 -31.19 -12.61 -0.80
N ARG A 638 -31.74 -12.30 -1.98
CA ARG A 638 -31.64 -10.94 -2.56
C ARG A 638 -32.41 -9.89 -1.77
N ARG A 639 -33.44 -10.27 -1.01
CA ARG A 639 -34.19 -9.38 -0.14
C ARG A 639 -33.47 -9.17 1.18
N ASP A 640 -32.98 -10.26 1.77
CA ASP A 640 -32.34 -10.24 3.09
C ASP A 640 -30.89 -9.73 3.02
N TYR A 641 -30.20 -9.92 1.88
CA TYR A 641 -28.85 -9.45 1.57
C TYR A 641 -28.85 -8.67 0.24
N PRO A 642 -29.40 -7.44 0.23
CA PRO A 642 -29.54 -6.63 -0.98
C PRO A 642 -28.17 -6.28 -1.57
N ASP A 643 -28.12 -6.21 -2.90
CA ASP A 643 -26.94 -5.69 -3.61
C ASP A 643 -26.93 -4.15 -3.52
N PRO A 644 -25.95 -3.53 -2.85
CA PRO A 644 -25.89 -2.07 -2.68
C PRO A 644 -25.76 -1.33 -4.02
N ASN A 645 -25.33 -2.00 -5.09
CA ASN A 645 -25.15 -1.42 -6.43
C ASN A 645 -26.36 -1.57 -7.36
N ARG A 646 -27.48 -2.16 -6.88
CA ARG A 646 -28.64 -2.43 -7.74
C ARG A 646 -29.44 -1.16 -8.10
N GLY A 647 -29.43 -0.15 -7.22
CA GLY A 647 -30.10 1.14 -7.45
C GLY A 647 -29.39 2.00 -8.52
N THR A 648 -28.05 1.99 -8.51
CA THR A 648 -27.21 2.74 -9.46
C THR A 648 -27.25 2.13 -10.87
N ARG A 649 -27.26 0.80 -11.00
CA ARG A 649 -27.42 0.12 -12.31
C ARG A 649 -28.80 0.32 -12.94
N LYS A 650 -29.86 0.48 -12.13
CA LYS A 650 -31.20 0.81 -12.65
C LYS A 650 -31.25 2.23 -13.22
N ARG A 651 -30.63 3.22 -12.56
CA ARG A 651 -30.51 4.60 -13.10
C ARG A 651 -29.70 4.64 -14.39
N ALA A 652 -28.52 4.01 -14.42
CA ALA A 652 -27.69 3.97 -15.62
C ALA A 652 -28.38 3.30 -16.83
N ARG A 653 -29.21 2.27 -16.58
CA ARG A 653 -29.97 1.60 -17.65
C ARG A 653 -31.18 2.40 -18.13
N VAL A 654 -31.80 3.19 -17.26
CA VAL A 654 -32.87 4.12 -17.63
C VAL A 654 -32.31 5.31 -18.43
N GLU A 655 -31.14 5.83 -18.04
CA GLU A 655 -30.43 6.89 -18.78
C GLU A 655 -29.95 6.42 -20.17
N LEU A 656 -29.51 5.17 -20.31
CA LEU A 656 -29.16 4.57 -21.62
C LEU A 656 -30.38 4.30 -22.52
N CYS A 657 -31.57 4.06 -21.96
CA CYS A 657 -32.80 3.91 -22.75
C CYS A 657 -33.46 5.25 -23.08
N ALA A 658 -33.27 6.29 -22.24
CA ALA A 658 -33.77 7.64 -22.50
C ALA A 658 -32.91 8.43 -23.50
N GLY A 659 -31.68 7.99 -23.78
CA GLY A 659 -30.79 8.58 -24.80
C GLY A 659 -30.95 8.01 -26.21
N ASN A 660 -31.90 7.10 -26.44
CA ASN A 660 -32.15 6.44 -27.74
C ASN A 660 -33.63 6.52 -28.18
N GLN A 661 -34.36 7.55 -27.75
CA GLN A 661 -35.63 7.96 -28.36
C GLN A 661 -35.55 9.40 -28.85
#